data_AF-A0A9D1LVE9-F1
#
_entry.id   AF-A0A9D1LVE9-F1
#
_cell.length_a   1.000
_cell.length_b   1.000
_cell.length_c   1.000
_cell.angle_alpha   90.00
_cell.angle_beta   90.00
_cell.angle_gamma   90.00
#
_symmetry.space_group_name_H-M   'P 1'
#
loop_
_entity.id
_entity.type
_entity.pdbx_description
1 polymer ?
#
loop_
_entity_poly.entity_id
_entity_poly.type
_entity_poly.pdbx_seq_one_letter_code
_entity_poly.pdbx_strand_id
1 'polypeptide(L)'
;LTAEQMGKKLVLHFEGIFQKAYIYWNGTLVVQTSEAYLPTEADITGKGKVGKNDLHVVCTAFDSCVIPSGSEKTTGLAGSWFHKLYRGIWQDVSLHILPKTNIADLEIVTSVRENTLGVIAELDHAAGKSLCLEVFVYDGAEEVKRFSAMTAGAEIVKIKEAWQDPVLWDTEHPHLYRLEARLMENGRVIDRKEERFGFREFWADGQNFMLNGVRINLRGDSWHFQGAVQQTKEYALNWCRVCREYGVNSIRYHANPHPTYYLDAADEMGILVVDETAIYGSGKSMDAAHPDYLDNCRSHIQKLVRRDKNHPSVVMWSLQNEMRWVDGRDEYKKHVPEFMDIFHQADHSGRLVSLDGDNRLIDKAHTEVASLHYNIDGTINQWDRRTPLTIGEHGGLWYICPQNSSMYTGLGVYRDHETCAEGISLKEQLFMEYARRKEVSGISSFNFAHYIATSMPKEDVHIANPPRTIKKNSLTINNGLLTEYPRYIPNAACKYAAEGMRPVTVIPREYDHSFYDDKPLFRTLDVYNDTLQQQDVTLEMEAVQGGKAVWRESRSFFQEPGRYVSVKIRFQPEKCEGRTPLTLTVKLYHGERLMYTMRRTYSIYPAQVKTSPAVNAAISYFGNDRDYEIIRALAPNCRRIERVQDAGQEKILVLSSNLPQGEAELHDALYAYLKNGGRILILEQTGFSFGSMTINKKEFLRAHASAYSHPVFKGLGNDDFQCWLPHAGEYGPDSFINSAFEKPVHGDFDILLECSFGDFNDGGDLWTPLLEYKMGRGAVLACQLEVMRYYDFVPQACVLLRNMLAYLEERIYDYQNTGIIAAKEDKAFLDALGLVYREQFAWDSIGLLIVSPEAAAGREQEIRLFLERGGRLLCLPVGNGAFLSAVTGLPVSVEKRPTYQLWPDYTEPEMRGVSVVDLFGMDKVGMSPREVANRFVAVDTIDAPGIKRLAKSVEDTIWEDLFVDNHGDEYCKRALVAYKKELAEEARCYMAKVGNVIMSQFIVDDADEKSVRVYTRLLANMGARFEDGEMEAVKGAGRYAVESMMALPYHSYDDYGRALAYYSDPAFSLNNLGEGLYGWMKKFERDRKDGFLTLTGSAGQTMFVTCFVHGVSGRDKEYLACLDCNAECTFYLNGEVVNSRSVTLKNGINRTFLLVRAGGQDARLRLVFKNMDGTYATDLLYRTTVDEVDPK
;
A
#
# COMPACT_ATOMS: atom_id res chain seq x y z
N LEU A 1 -6.07 -19.34 -53.32
CA LEU A 1 -6.58 -18.19 -54.11
C LEU A 1 -7.23 -18.68 -55.40
N THR A 2 -8.41 -18.20 -55.75
CA THR A 2 -9.05 -18.47 -57.04
C THR A 2 -8.53 -17.50 -58.13
N ALA A 3 -8.76 -17.81 -59.40
CA ALA A 3 -8.40 -16.91 -60.50
C ALA A 3 -9.13 -15.55 -60.40
N GLU A 4 -10.37 -15.53 -59.91
CA GLU A 4 -11.13 -14.30 -59.69
C GLU A 4 -10.49 -13.43 -58.60
N GLN A 5 -10.08 -14.04 -57.48
CA GLN A 5 -9.44 -13.32 -56.36
C GLN A 5 -8.11 -12.69 -56.76
N MET A 6 -7.38 -13.28 -57.71
CA MET A 6 -6.11 -12.72 -58.22
C MET A 6 -6.27 -11.36 -58.93
N GLY A 7 -7.49 -11.00 -59.37
CA GLY A 7 -7.79 -9.70 -59.96
C GLY A 7 -8.16 -8.60 -58.95
N LYS A 8 -8.26 -8.95 -57.66
CA LYS A 8 -8.67 -8.08 -56.55
C LYS A 8 -7.44 -7.63 -55.75
N LYS A 9 -7.61 -6.64 -54.87
CA LYS A 9 -6.59 -6.25 -53.88
C LYS A 9 -6.55 -7.34 -52.80
N LEU A 10 -5.36 -7.83 -52.48
CA LEU A 10 -5.14 -8.90 -51.51
C LEU A 10 -4.26 -8.35 -50.38
N VAL A 11 -4.81 -8.31 -49.17
CA VAL A 11 -4.10 -7.79 -47.99
C VAL A 11 -4.05 -8.87 -46.92
N LEU A 12 -2.85 -9.31 -46.54
CA LEU A 12 -2.69 -10.12 -45.32
C LEU A 12 -2.82 -9.21 -44.12
N HIS A 13 -3.61 -9.61 -43.13
CA HIS A 13 -3.87 -8.83 -41.94
C HIS A 13 -3.58 -9.71 -40.72
N PHE A 14 -2.67 -9.24 -39.87
CA PHE A 14 -2.30 -9.85 -38.60
C PHE A 14 -2.75 -8.91 -37.50
N GLU A 15 -3.67 -9.33 -36.64
CA GLU A 15 -4.17 -8.52 -35.53
C GLU A 15 -3.08 -8.26 -34.48
N GLY A 16 -2.16 -9.21 -34.28
CA GLY A 16 -1.06 -9.09 -33.32
C GLY A 16 0.01 -10.17 -33.48
N ILE A 17 1.27 -9.75 -33.52
CA ILE A 17 2.43 -10.62 -33.73
C ILE A 17 3.64 -10.16 -32.91
N PHE A 18 4.09 -10.98 -31.96
CA PHE A 18 5.27 -10.70 -31.15
C PHE A 18 6.55 -11.31 -31.72
N GLN A 19 7.74 -10.73 -31.55
CA GLN A 19 8.00 -9.32 -31.26
C GLN A 19 8.33 -8.66 -32.60
N LYS A 20 9.60 -8.70 -33.03
CA LYS A 20 9.97 -8.35 -34.40
C LYS A 20 9.62 -9.48 -35.34
N ALA A 21 8.97 -9.18 -36.47
CA ALA A 21 8.47 -10.19 -37.39
C ALA A 21 8.83 -9.90 -38.85
N TYR A 22 9.09 -10.99 -39.58
CA TYR A 22 9.34 -11.00 -41.03
C TYR A 22 8.30 -11.93 -41.67
N ILE A 23 7.49 -11.38 -42.57
CA ILE A 23 6.38 -12.10 -43.21
C ILE A 23 6.75 -12.33 -44.67
N TYR A 24 6.75 -13.59 -45.09
CA TYR A 24 7.04 -14.02 -46.45
C TYR A 24 5.79 -14.63 -47.09
N TRP A 25 5.51 -14.21 -48.31
CA TRP A 25 4.48 -14.78 -49.15
C TRP A 25 5.11 -15.46 -50.36
N ASN A 26 4.91 -16.77 -50.51
CA ASN A 26 5.53 -17.60 -51.54
C ASN A 26 7.07 -17.42 -51.63
N GLY A 27 7.73 -17.27 -50.47
CA GLY A 27 9.18 -17.08 -50.35
C GLY A 27 9.67 -15.64 -50.57
N THR A 28 8.79 -14.67 -50.86
CA THR A 28 9.14 -13.26 -50.98
C THR A 28 8.80 -12.52 -49.69
N LEU A 29 9.75 -11.77 -49.12
CA LEU A 29 9.50 -10.93 -47.96
C LEU A 29 8.52 -9.81 -48.35
N VAL A 30 7.39 -9.73 -47.65
CA VAL A 30 6.35 -8.73 -47.91
C VAL A 30 6.25 -7.69 -46.79
N VAL A 31 6.62 -8.03 -45.56
CA VAL A 31 6.63 -7.10 -44.41
C VAL A 31 7.78 -7.43 -43.47
N GLN A 32 8.40 -6.38 -42.94
CA GLN A 32 9.23 -6.39 -41.73
C GLN A 32 8.61 -5.40 -40.75
N THR A 33 8.33 -5.84 -39.52
CA THR A 33 7.67 -5.01 -38.51
C THR A 33 8.24 -5.26 -37.12
N SER A 34 8.22 -4.22 -36.28
CA SER A 34 8.43 -4.30 -34.83
C SER A 34 7.16 -3.91 -34.06
N GLU A 35 6.04 -3.70 -34.75
CA GLU A 35 4.73 -3.51 -34.11
C GLU A 35 4.20 -4.85 -33.64
N ALA A 36 3.87 -4.94 -32.35
CA ALA A 36 3.54 -6.19 -31.69
C ALA A 36 2.12 -6.26 -31.12
N TYR A 37 1.50 -5.11 -30.87
CA TYR A 37 0.21 -4.98 -30.19
C TYR A 37 -0.93 -4.56 -31.12
N LEU A 38 -0.58 -3.88 -32.22
CA LEU A 38 -1.53 -3.35 -33.20
C LEU A 38 -1.42 -4.07 -34.55
N PRO A 39 -2.46 -3.98 -35.39
CA PRO A 39 -2.47 -4.70 -36.65
C PRO A 39 -1.29 -4.40 -37.57
N THR A 40 -0.82 -5.45 -38.23
CA THR A 40 0.17 -5.39 -39.30
C THR A 40 -0.45 -5.89 -40.60
N GLU A 41 -0.42 -5.04 -41.63
CA GLU A 41 -0.98 -5.35 -42.95
C GLU A 41 0.11 -5.47 -44.02
N ALA A 42 -0.10 -6.39 -44.97
CA ALA A 42 0.77 -6.58 -46.13
C ALA A 42 -0.04 -6.63 -47.43
N ASP A 43 0.17 -5.67 -48.33
CA ASP A 43 -0.37 -5.77 -49.69
C ASP A 43 0.42 -6.82 -50.50
N ILE A 44 -0.28 -7.92 -50.80
CA ILE A 44 0.23 -9.06 -51.57
C ILE A 44 -0.43 -9.16 -52.95
N THR A 45 -1.09 -8.10 -53.41
CA THR A 45 -1.71 -8.01 -54.73
C THR A 45 -0.70 -8.35 -55.82
N GLY A 46 -1.04 -9.29 -56.70
CA GLY A 46 -0.16 -9.75 -57.77
C GLY A 46 1.00 -10.67 -57.34
N LYS A 47 1.19 -10.93 -56.03
CA LYS A 47 2.26 -11.81 -55.51
C LYS A 47 1.80 -13.26 -55.27
N GLY A 48 0.50 -13.53 -55.42
CA GLY A 48 -0.12 -14.83 -55.25
C GLY A 48 -0.06 -15.74 -56.48
N LYS A 49 -0.39 -17.02 -56.26
CA LYS A 49 -0.60 -18.04 -57.29
C LYS A 49 -2.04 -18.54 -57.20
N VAL A 50 -2.65 -18.88 -58.34
CA VAL A 50 -3.93 -19.60 -58.33
C VAL A 50 -3.73 -20.96 -57.65
N GLY A 51 -4.64 -21.33 -56.74
CA GLY A 51 -4.52 -22.51 -55.89
C GLY A 51 -3.75 -22.24 -54.60
N LYS A 52 -2.79 -23.11 -54.29
CA LYS A 52 -2.01 -23.12 -53.05
C LYS A 52 -0.99 -21.98 -53.02
N ASN A 53 -0.88 -21.34 -51.87
CA ASN A 53 0.14 -20.33 -51.55
C ASN A 53 0.73 -20.67 -50.18
N ASP A 54 1.98 -20.28 -49.97
CA ASP A 54 2.70 -20.50 -48.71
C ASP A 54 2.91 -19.17 -47.98
N LEU A 55 2.48 -19.12 -46.72
CA LEU A 55 2.73 -18.03 -45.79
C LEU A 55 3.78 -18.50 -44.79
N HIS A 56 4.91 -17.80 -44.71
CA HIS A 56 5.96 -18.09 -43.75
C HIS A 56 6.23 -16.85 -42.90
N VAL A 57 6.16 -17.03 -41.59
CA VAL A 57 6.32 -15.95 -40.60
C VAL A 57 7.48 -16.30 -39.69
N VAL A 58 8.48 -15.41 -39.63
CA VAL A 58 9.66 -15.56 -38.77
C VAL A 58 9.61 -14.49 -37.71
N CYS A 59 9.60 -14.90 -36.44
CA CYS A 59 9.54 -13.99 -35.29
C CYS A 59 10.85 -14.03 -34.51
N THR A 60 11.42 -12.88 -34.18
CA THR A 60 12.64 -12.71 -33.40
C THR A 60 12.39 -11.82 -32.18
N ALA A 61 13.41 -11.61 -31.35
CA ALA A 61 13.38 -10.51 -30.39
C ALA A 61 13.39 -9.16 -31.11
N PHE A 62 12.95 -8.11 -30.41
CA PHE A 62 13.23 -6.74 -30.83
C PHE A 62 14.73 -6.52 -30.98
N ASP A 63 15.10 -5.53 -31.79
CA ASP A 63 16.49 -5.07 -31.85
C ASP A 63 16.90 -4.44 -30.52
N SER A 64 18.20 -4.43 -30.28
CA SER A 64 18.82 -3.86 -29.09
C SER A 64 19.99 -2.96 -29.42
N CYS A 65 20.28 -2.03 -28.51
CA CYS A 65 21.44 -1.17 -28.51
C CYS A 65 22.15 -1.25 -27.15
N VAL A 66 23.43 -0.89 -27.12
CA VAL A 66 24.21 -0.79 -25.88
C VAL A 66 24.41 0.68 -25.56
N ILE A 67 23.87 1.13 -24.43
CA ILE A 67 24.02 2.52 -23.97
C ILE A 67 25.38 2.71 -23.26
N PRO A 68 25.85 3.95 -22.99
CA PRO A 68 27.17 4.20 -22.41
C PRO A 68 27.47 3.48 -21.07
N SER A 69 26.43 3.12 -20.30
CA SER A 69 26.57 2.33 -19.07
C SER A 69 26.95 0.86 -19.32
N GLY A 70 26.95 0.41 -20.58
CA GLY A 70 27.14 -0.99 -20.97
C GLY A 70 25.87 -1.82 -20.92
N SER A 71 24.73 -1.24 -20.53
CA SER A 71 23.44 -1.94 -20.51
C SER A 71 22.90 -2.15 -21.92
N GLU A 72 22.38 -3.35 -22.18
CA GLU A 72 21.63 -3.64 -23.40
C GLU A 72 20.17 -3.21 -23.24
N LYS A 73 19.66 -2.45 -24.21
CA LYS A 73 18.32 -1.87 -24.22
C LYS A 73 17.62 -2.20 -25.53
N THR A 74 16.31 -2.46 -25.49
CA THR A 74 15.52 -2.66 -26.70
C THR A 74 15.16 -1.34 -27.38
N THR A 75 14.98 -1.36 -28.69
CA THR A 75 14.46 -0.23 -29.47
C THR A 75 12.99 -0.42 -29.87
N GLY A 76 12.36 -1.52 -29.45
CA GLY A 76 10.94 -1.83 -29.69
C GLY A 76 10.02 -1.38 -28.55
N LEU A 77 8.72 -1.27 -28.85
CA LEU A 77 7.69 -1.00 -27.85
C LEU A 77 7.32 -2.30 -27.11
N ALA A 78 7.94 -2.47 -25.95
CA ALA A 78 7.75 -3.68 -25.16
C ALA A 78 6.38 -3.75 -24.47
N GLY A 79 5.71 -2.61 -24.21
CA GLY A 79 4.52 -2.57 -23.35
C GLY A 79 4.81 -3.12 -21.94
N SER A 80 3.75 -3.57 -21.26
CA SER A 80 3.83 -4.27 -19.97
C SER A 80 4.56 -5.62 -20.07
N TRP A 81 4.75 -6.36 -18.97
CA TRP A 81 5.47 -7.65 -18.96
C TRP A 81 4.91 -8.75 -19.86
N PHE A 82 3.71 -8.58 -20.42
CA PHE A 82 3.08 -9.53 -21.34
C PHE A 82 4.01 -9.95 -22.50
N HIS A 83 4.86 -9.05 -23.01
CA HIS A 83 5.82 -9.34 -24.08
C HIS A 83 6.86 -10.41 -23.72
N LYS A 84 7.07 -10.69 -22.43
CA LYS A 84 7.98 -11.74 -21.93
C LYS A 84 7.33 -13.12 -21.94
N LEU A 85 6.00 -13.19 -21.92
CA LEU A 85 5.22 -14.42 -21.85
C LEU A 85 5.00 -15.06 -23.23
N TYR A 86 5.02 -14.27 -24.31
CA TYR A 86 4.70 -14.71 -25.66
C TYR A 86 5.74 -14.31 -26.71
N ARG A 87 5.90 -15.17 -27.72
CA ARG A 87 6.56 -14.89 -28.99
C ARG A 87 5.77 -15.57 -30.11
N GLY A 88 5.64 -14.91 -31.25
CA GLY A 88 4.88 -15.39 -32.39
C GLY A 88 3.52 -14.71 -32.56
N ILE A 89 2.70 -15.29 -33.43
CA ILE A 89 1.34 -14.85 -33.73
C ILE A 89 0.48 -15.10 -32.48
N TRP A 90 -0.08 -14.04 -31.90
CA TRP A 90 -0.85 -14.13 -30.65
C TRP A 90 -2.31 -13.67 -30.81
N GLN A 91 -2.66 -13.09 -31.96
CA GLN A 91 -4.05 -12.81 -32.36
C GLN A 91 -4.33 -13.35 -33.78
N ASP A 92 -5.54 -13.12 -34.25
CA ASP A 92 -6.05 -13.66 -35.51
C ASP A 92 -5.25 -13.22 -36.73
N VAL A 93 -5.25 -14.09 -37.75
CA VAL A 93 -4.64 -13.83 -39.06
C VAL A 93 -5.71 -14.03 -40.12
N SER A 94 -5.92 -13.02 -40.94
CA SER A 94 -6.92 -13.02 -42.00
C SER A 94 -6.30 -12.60 -43.35
N LEU A 95 -7.01 -12.88 -44.43
CA LEU A 95 -6.70 -12.41 -45.76
C LEU A 95 -7.89 -11.62 -46.28
N HIS A 96 -7.73 -10.30 -46.41
CA HIS A 96 -8.74 -9.40 -46.94
C HIS A 96 -8.66 -9.37 -48.47
N ILE A 97 -9.81 -9.58 -49.11
CA ILE A 97 -9.94 -9.61 -50.57
C ILE A 97 -10.87 -8.47 -50.98
N LEU A 98 -10.27 -7.36 -51.38
CA LEU A 98 -10.94 -6.09 -51.57
C LEU A 98 -11.02 -5.70 -53.06
N PRO A 99 -12.03 -4.94 -53.49
CA PRO A 99 -11.98 -4.29 -54.79
C PRO A 99 -10.76 -3.36 -54.89
N LYS A 100 -10.27 -3.10 -56.10
CA LYS A 100 -9.09 -2.23 -56.29
C LYS A 100 -9.32 -0.81 -55.77
N THR A 101 -10.49 -0.26 -56.05
CA THR A 101 -10.98 0.97 -55.41
C THR A 101 -11.87 0.55 -54.25
N ASN A 102 -11.50 0.92 -53.04
CA ASN A 102 -12.13 0.47 -51.79
C ASN A 102 -12.13 1.59 -50.74
N ILE A 103 -12.91 1.38 -49.67
CA ILE A 103 -12.90 2.22 -48.46
C ILE A 103 -11.80 1.69 -47.54
N ALA A 104 -10.65 2.36 -47.52
CA ALA A 104 -9.49 1.97 -46.73
C ALA A 104 -9.69 2.24 -45.23
N ASP A 105 -10.35 3.36 -44.90
CA ASP A 105 -10.66 3.74 -43.53
C ASP A 105 -12.01 4.45 -43.45
N LEU A 106 -12.66 4.33 -42.30
CA LEU A 106 -13.94 4.96 -42.02
C LEU A 106 -13.94 5.44 -40.57
N GLU A 107 -14.07 6.75 -40.37
CA GLU A 107 -14.19 7.37 -39.06
C GLU A 107 -15.60 7.94 -38.88
N ILE A 108 -16.17 7.71 -37.70
CA ILE A 108 -17.48 8.23 -37.31
C ILE A 108 -17.28 9.24 -36.19
N VAL A 109 -17.72 10.48 -36.42
CA VAL A 109 -17.58 11.59 -35.47
C VAL A 109 -18.95 12.06 -35.04
N THR A 110 -19.23 12.04 -33.75
CA THR A 110 -20.52 12.51 -33.21
C THR A 110 -20.33 13.75 -32.35
N SER A 111 -21.24 14.72 -32.48
CA SER A 111 -21.33 15.85 -31.55
C SER A 111 -22.77 15.99 -31.05
N VAL A 112 -22.91 15.90 -29.73
CA VAL A 112 -24.15 16.13 -29.00
C VAL A 112 -24.41 17.63 -28.88
N ARG A 113 -23.37 18.45 -28.72
CA ARG A 113 -23.51 19.91 -28.64
C ARG A 113 -23.98 20.53 -29.96
N GLU A 114 -23.56 19.97 -31.08
CA GLU A 114 -23.92 20.46 -32.41
C GLU A 114 -25.06 19.66 -33.08
N ASN A 115 -25.52 18.56 -32.48
CA ASN A 115 -26.48 17.62 -33.07
C ASN A 115 -26.05 17.16 -34.47
N THR A 116 -24.82 16.67 -34.61
CA THR A 116 -24.28 16.23 -35.92
C THR A 116 -23.64 14.86 -35.89
N LEU A 117 -23.79 14.15 -37.01
CA LEU A 117 -23.04 12.95 -37.36
C LEU A 117 -22.10 13.28 -38.53
N GLY A 118 -20.81 13.08 -38.31
CA GLY A 118 -19.75 13.17 -39.29
C GLY A 118 -19.28 11.78 -39.74
N VAL A 119 -18.97 11.65 -41.02
CA VAL A 119 -18.29 10.48 -41.60
C VAL A 119 -17.10 10.97 -42.40
N ILE A 120 -15.92 10.43 -42.08
CA ILE A 120 -14.68 10.68 -42.81
C ILE A 120 -14.24 9.33 -43.39
N ALA A 121 -14.29 9.21 -44.72
CA ALA A 121 -13.86 8.00 -45.42
C ALA A 121 -12.55 8.25 -46.17
N GLU A 122 -11.57 7.38 -45.97
CA GLU A 122 -10.35 7.30 -46.76
C GLU A 122 -10.58 6.28 -47.90
N LEU A 123 -10.37 6.70 -49.14
CA LEU A 123 -10.61 5.91 -50.34
C LEU A 123 -9.28 5.57 -51.02
N ASP A 124 -9.08 4.28 -51.28
CA ASP A 124 -7.91 3.80 -52.00
C ASP A 124 -8.16 3.76 -53.51
N HIS A 125 -7.16 4.12 -54.33
CA HIS A 125 -7.23 4.19 -55.80
C HIS A 125 -8.48 4.93 -56.33
N ALA A 126 -8.83 6.06 -55.71
CA ALA A 126 -9.99 6.89 -56.08
C ALA A 126 -9.68 7.93 -57.17
N ALA A 127 -8.41 8.29 -57.35
CA ALA A 127 -8.00 9.38 -58.24
C ALA A 127 -8.58 9.26 -59.66
N GLY A 128 -9.17 10.36 -60.15
CA GLY A 128 -9.74 10.46 -61.50
C GLY A 128 -11.07 9.71 -61.72
N LYS A 129 -11.65 9.13 -60.67
CA LYS A 129 -12.95 8.43 -60.74
C LYS A 129 -14.07 9.29 -60.18
N SER A 130 -15.26 9.19 -60.77
CA SER A 130 -16.49 9.77 -60.21
C SER A 130 -17.13 8.72 -59.31
N LEU A 131 -17.04 8.94 -57.99
CA LEU A 131 -17.53 8.02 -56.97
C LEU A 131 -18.61 8.70 -56.13
N CYS A 132 -19.51 7.91 -55.55
CA CYS A 132 -20.47 8.37 -54.53
C CYS A 132 -20.30 7.52 -53.28
N LEU A 133 -20.13 8.16 -52.13
CA LEU A 133 -20.19 7.49 -50.84
C LEU A 133 -21.62 7.62 -50.31
N GLU A 134 -22.38 6.53 -50.27
CA GLU A 134 -23.68 6.48 -49.61
C GLU A 134 -23.53 5.91 -48.20
N VAL A 135 -24.06 6.60 -47.20
CA VAL A 135 -24.03 6.19 -45.80
C VAL A 135 -25.45 5.87 -45.35
N PHE A 136 -25.60 4.72 -44.70
CA PHE A 136 -26.83 4.24 -44.09
C PHE A 136 -26.57 3.98 -42.60
N VAL A 137 -27.45 4.43 -41.73
CA VAL A 137 -27.38 4.16 -40.29
C VAL A 137 -28.60 3.37 -39.88
N TYR A 138 -28.37 2.28 -39.15
CA TYR A 138 -29.39 1.37 -38.69
C TYR A 138 -29.45 1.29 -37.16
N ASP A 139 -30.67 1.27 -36.61
CA ASP A 139 -30.98 0.86 -35.25
C ASP A 139 -31.59 -0.54 -35.31
N GLY A 140 -30.82 -1.55 -34.88
CA GLY A 140 -31.14 -2.94 -35.15
C GLY A 140 -31.31 -3.21 -36.66
N ALA A 141 -32.55 -3.45 -37.09
CA ALA A 141 -32.89 -3.70 -38.49
C ALA A 141 -33.50 -2.47 -39.22
N GLU A 142 -33.83 -1.40 -38.49
CA GLU A 142 -34.48 -0.21 -39.05
C GLU A 142 -33.44 0.79 -39.55
N GLU A 143 -33.61 1.30 -40.77
CA GLU A 143 -32.80 2.43 -41.30
C GLU A 143 -33.31 3.74 -40.70
N VAL A 144 -32.51 4.36 -39.84
CA VAL A 144 -32.87 5.60 -39.13
C VAL A 144 -32.26 6.85 -39.74
N LYS A 145 -31.24 6.71 -40.59
CA LYS A 145 -30.60 7.84 -41.29
C LYS A 145 -29.94 7.40 -42.59
N ARG A 146 -29.97 8.27 -43.60
CA ARG A 146 -29.25 8.11 -44.87
C ARG A 146 -28.77 9.45 -45.41
N PHE A 147 -27.56 9.47 -45.96
CA PHE A 147 -26.97 10.63 -46.63
C PHE A 147 -25.88 10.18 -47.61
N SER A 148 -25.41 11.08 -48.47
CA SER A 148 -24.36 10.74 -49.44
C SER A 148 -23.55 11.95 -49.88
N ALA A 149 -22.35 11.69 -50.41
CA ALA A 149 -21.52 12.71 -51.06
C ALA A 149 -20.87 12.18 -52.33
N MET A 150 -20.86 13.02 -53.36
CA MET A 150 -20.13 12.78 -54.59
C MET A 150 -18.67 13.23 -54.44
N THR A 151 -17.74 12.46 -54.98
CA THR A 151 -16.33 12.81 -55.06
C THR A 151 -15.80 12.60 -56.48
N ALA A 152 -15.04 13.58 -56.98
CA ALA A 152 -14.35 13.52 -58.27
C ALA A 152 -12.90 13.05 -58.09
N GLY A 153 -12.73 11.95 -57.38
CA GLY A 153 -11.45 11.30 -57.14
C GLY A 153 -10.63 11.87 -55.97
N ALA A 154 -11.27 12.53 -55.00
CA ALA A 154 -10.63 12.83 -53.73
C ALA A 154 -10.43 11.54 -52.92
N GLU A 155 -9.25 11.41 -52.32
CA GLU A 155 -8.88 10.27 -51.46
C GLU A 155 -9.51 10.36 -50.07
N ILE A 156 -9.95 11.55 -49.64
CA ILE A 156 -10.68 11.75 -48.38
C ILE A 156 -12.02 12.39 -48.69
N VAL A 157 -13.09 11.74 -48.23
CA VAL A 157 -14.47 12.26 -48.31
C VAL A 157 -14.97 12.54 -46.91
N LYS A 158 -15.31 13.80 -46.63
CA LYS A 158 -15.88 14.24 -45.34
C LYS A 158 -17.33 14.63 -45.54
N ILE A 159 -18.23 14.01 -44.79
CA ILE A 159 -19.66 14.35 -44.76
C ILE A 159 -20.03 14.71 -43.33
N LYS A 160 -20.79 15.79 -43.13
CA LYS A 160 -21.30 16.19 -41.82
C LYS A 160 -22.78 16.53 -41.96
N GLU A 161 -23.63 15.81 -41.25
CA GLU A 161 -25.08 15.91 -41.34
C GLU A 161 -25.70 16.18 -39.99
N ALA A 162 -26.74 17.02 -39.95
CA ALA A 162 -27.51 17.26 -38.73
C ALA A 162 -28.33 16.01 -38.36
N TRP A 163 -28.36 15.65 -37.08
CA TRP A 163 -29.18 14.59 -36.52
C TRP A 163 -29.73 15.06 -35.18
N GLN A 164 -31.02 15.44 -35.15
CA GLN A 164 -31.61 16.12 -33.99
C GLN A 164 -31.91 15.17 -32.82
N ASP A 165 -32.45 13.98 -33.10
CA ASP A 165 -32.92 13.07 -32.05
C ASP A 165 -32.23 11.69 -32.10
N PRO A 166 -30.89 11.61 -32.01
CA PRO A 166 -30.21 10.32 -31.83
C PRO A 166 -30.46 9.79 -30.41
N VAL A 167 -30.56 8.46 -30.28
CA VAL A 167 -30.47 7.79 -28.98
C VAL A 167 -29.00 7.78 -28.57
N LEU A 168 -28.71 8.38 -27.43
CA LEU A 168 -27.34 8.56 -26.98
C LEU A 168 -26.77 7.27 -26.41
N TRP A 169 -25.46 7.08 -26.59
CA TRP A 169 -24.69 6.08 -25.87
C TRP A 169 -24.18 6.69 -24.56
N ASP A 170 -24.41 5.99 -23.44
CA ASP A 170 -23.84 6.31 -22.14
C ASP A 170 -23.66 5.05 -21.25
N THR A 171 -23.21 5.24 -20.01
CA THR A 171 -22.89 4.13 -19.09
C THR A 171 -24.11 3.39 -18.53
N GLU A 172 -25.31 3.97 -18.64
CA GLU A 172 -26.59 3.37 -18.24
C GLU A 172 -27.34 2.81 -19.46
N HIS A 173 -27.24 3.49 -20.60
CA HIS A 173 -27.87 3.17 -21.89
C HIS A 173 -26.79 3.04 -22.98
N PRO A 174 -26.08 1.89 -23.06
CA PRO A 174 -25.04 1.67 -24.06
C PRO A 174 -25.64 1.38 -25.46
N HIS A 175 -26.36 2.35 -26.02
CA HIS A 175 -27.06 2.20 -27.29
C HIS A 175 -26.08 2.23 -28.47
N LEU A 176 -26.14 1.23 -29.34
CA LEU A 176 -25.22 1.06 -30.46
C LEU A 176 -25.97 1.02 -31.79
N TYR A 177 -25.57 1.90 -32.69
CA TYR A 177 -25.99 1.93 -34.08
C TYR A 177 -25.03 1.12 -34.96
N ARG A 178 -25.51 0.70 -36.13
CA ARG A 178 -24.68 0.15 -37.20
C ARG A 178 -24.67 1.12 -38.38
N LEU A 179 -23.49 1.54 -38.80
CA LEU A 179 -23.28 2.37 -39.99
C LEU A 179 -22.76 1.50 -41.14
N GLU A 180 -23.41 1.57 -42.30
CA GLU A 180 -22.94 0.96 -43.55
C GLU A 180 -22.59 2.06 -44.55
N ALA A 181 -21.31 2.11 -44.94
CA ALA A 181 -20.83 2.97 -46.01
C ALA A 181 -20.70 2.16 -47.30
N ARG A 182 -21.41 2.56 -48.35
CA ARG A 182 -21.37 1.96 -49.68
C ARG A 182 -20.64 2.88 -50.64
N LEU A 183 -19.57 2.40 -51.24
CA LEU A 183 -18.87 3.11 -52.31
C LEU A 183 -19.48 2.73 -53.65
N MET A 184 -19.95 3.73 -54.39
CA MET A 184 -20.63 3.56 -55.67
C MET A 184 -19.76 4.09 -56.81
N GLU A 185 -19.68 3.34 -57.91
CA GLU A 185 -19.07 3.76 -59.17
C GLU A 185 -20.09 3.47 -60.29
N ASN A 186 -20.42 4.47 -61.11
CA ASN A 186 -21.38 4.34 -62.22
C ASN A 186 -22.74 3.71 -61.81
N GLY A 187 -23.25 4.06 -60.62
CA GLY A 187 -24.53 3.57 -60.09
C GLY A 187 -24.50 2.14 -59.56
N ARG A 188 -23.32 1.52 -59.40
CA ARG A 188 -23.16 0.19 -58.81
C ARG A 188 -22.33 0.26 -57.53
N VAL A 189 -22.73 -0.50 -56.51
CA VAL A 189 -21.92 -0.67 -55.29
C VAL A 189 -20.67 -1.45 -55.65
N ILE A 190 -19.50 -0.85 -55.49
CA ILE A 190 -18.20 -1.49 -55.71
C ILE A 190 -17.56 -1.97 -54.43
N ASP A 191 -17.84 -1.32 -53.30
CA ASP A 191 -17.33 -1.70 -51.98
C ASP A 191 -18.32 -1.35 -50.86
N ARG A 192 -18.19 -2.04 -49.73
CA ARG A 192 -18.99 -1.80 -48.51
C ARG A 192 -18.13 -1.95 -47.27
N LYS A 193 -18.25 -1.01 -46.35
CA LYS A 193 -17.65 -1.09 -45.01
C LYS A 193 -18.72 -0.84 -43.96
N GLU A 194 -18.72 -1.66 -42.91
CA GLU A 194 -19.67 -1.56 -41.81
C GLU A 194 -18.91 -1.30 -40.51
N GLU A 195 -19.43 -0.39 -39.69
CA GLU A 195 -18.86 0.00 -38.39
C GLU A 195 -20.00 0.11 -37.37
N ARG A 196 -19.73 -0.30 -36.14
CA ARG A 196 -20.64 -0.07 -35.01
C ARG A 196 -20.20 1.20 -34.29
N PHE A 197 -21.16 2.02 -33.85
CA PHE A 197 -20.84 3.23 -33.08
C PHE A 197 -21.96 3.58 -32.10
N GLY A 198 -21.63 4.40 -31.10
CA GLY A 198 -22.60 4.99 -30.18
C GLY A 198 -22.59 6.51 -30.35
N PHE A 199 -23.78 7.14 -30.36
CA PHE A 199 -23.86 8.60 -30.49
C PHE A 199 -23.60 9.25 -29.13
N ARG A 200 -22.42 9.85 -28.94
CA ARG A 200 -22.05 10.48 -27.67
C ARG A 200 -20.99 11.56 -27.87
N GLU A 201 -20.78 12.39 -26.86
CA GLU A 201 -19.67 13.35 -26.83
C GLU A 201 -19.08 13.41 -25.42
N PHE A 202 -17.76 13.42 -25.31
CA PHE A 202 -17.04 13.52 -24.04
C PHE A 202 -16.00 14.63 -24.10
N TRP A 203 -15.96 15.49 -23.07
CA TRP A 203 -15.03 16.63 -23.02
C TRP A 203 -14.73 17.04 -21.58
N ALA A 204 -13.76 17.94 -21.42
CA ALA A 204 -13.47 18.61 -20.16
C ALA A 204 -14.10 20.02 -20.10
N ASP A 205 -14.75 20.34 -18.99
CA ASP A 205 -15.17 21.70 -18.63
C ASP A 205 -14.54 22.10 -17.29
N GLY A 206 -13.40 22.80 -17.38
CA GLY A 206 -12.50 23.05 -16.26
C GLY A 206 -11.99 21.73 -15.66
N GLN A 207 -12.20 21.55 -14.35
CA GLN A 207 -11.87 20.30 -13.66
C GLN A 207 -12.83 19.13 -13.94
N ASN A 208 -13.96 19.34 -14.62
CA ASN A 208 -15.00 18.32 -14.70
C ASN A 208 -14.95 17.58 -16.04
N PHE A 209 -15.15 16.26 -16.02
CA PHE A 209 -15.49 15.53 -17.22
C PHE A 209 -16.99 15.60 -17.48
N MET A 210 -17.33 15.71 -18.76
CA MET A 210 -18.69 15.81 -19.25
C MET A 210 -18.96 14.67 -20.23
N LEU A 211 -20.06 13.96 -20.06
CA LEU A 211 -20.59 12.98 -21.00
C LEU A 211 -21.98 13.45 -21.42
N ASN A 212 -22.15 13.73 -22.72
CA ASN A 212 -23.45 14.15 -23.28
C ASN A 212 -24.06 15.39 -22.59
N GLY A 213 -23.23 16.30 -22.06
CA GLY A 213 -23.68 17.50 -21.35
C GLY A 213 -23.88 17.32 -19.85
N VAL A 214 -23.71 16.10 -19.33
CA VAL A 214 -23.85 15.76 -17.92
C VAL A 214 -22.48 15.53 -17.29
N ARG A 215 -22.25 16.07 -16.09
CA ARG A 215 -21.00 15.83 -15.36
C ARG A 215 -20.87 14.34 -15.00
N ILE A 216 -19.70 13.77 -15.21
CA ILE A 216 -19.37 12.40 -14.81
C ILE A 216 -18.05 12.36 -14.02
N ASN A 217 -18.02 11.55 -12.98
CA ASN A 217 -16.79 11.21 -12.25
C ASN A 217 -16.36 9.79 -12.65
N LEU A 218 -15.10 9.62 -13.04
CA LEU A 218 -14.56 8.32 -13.45
C LEU A 218 -14.18 7.51 -12.21
N ARG A 219 -14.79 6.33 -12.07
CA ARG A 219 -14.57 5.37 -10.98
C ARG A 219 -14.05 4.12 -11.64
N GLY A 220 -12.75 3.90 -11.51
CA GLY A 220 -11.97 3.15 -12.47
C GLY A 220 -11.18 1.98 -11.91
N ASP A 221 -10.82 1.08 -12.81
CA ASP A 221 -9.76 0.08 -12.63
C ASP A 221 -8.66 0.27 -13.67
N SER A 222 -7.40 0.16 -13.25
CA SER A 222 -6.24 0.13 -14.14
C SER A 222 -5.84 -1.31 -14.38
N TRP A 223 -6.35 -1.85 -15.47
CA TRP A 223 -6.30 -3.28 -15.75
C TRP A 223 -5.03 -3.66 -16.50
N HIS A 224 -4.26 -4.62 -15.96
CA HIS A 224 -3.17 -5.27 -16.68
C HIS A 224 -3.62 -6.51 -17.45
N PHE A 225 -3.16 -6.63 -18.70
CA PHE A 225 -3.28 -7.86 -19.48
C PHE A 225 -2.22 -8.90 -19.07
N GLN A 226 -2.64 -10.08 -18.61
CA GLN A 226 -1.77 -11.00 -17.85
C GLN A 226 -1.54 -12.35 -18.54
N GLY A 227 -2.23 -12.67 -19.63
CA GLY A 227 -1.95 -13.91 -20.35
C GLY A 227 -3.06 -14.45 -21.22
N ALA A 228 -2.78 -15.56 -21.91
CA ALA A 228 -3.70 -16.18 -22.87
C ALA A 228 -5.02 -16.66 -22.27
N VAL A 229 -5.06 -16.96 -20.97
CA VAL A 229 -6.30 -17.41 -20.33
C VAL A 229 -7.37 -16.31 -20.26
N GLN A 230 -6.96 -15.04 -20.43
CA GLN A 230 -7.81 -13.85 -20.51
C GLN A 230 -8.19 -13.46 -21.96
N GLN A 231 -7.70 -14.21 -22.96
CA GLN A 231 -7.92 -13.92 -24.38
C GLN A 231 -9.28 -14.43 -24.88
N THR A 232 -10.37 -14.12 -24.19
CA THR A 232 -11.72 -14.44 -24.66
C THR A 232 -12.65 -13.25 -24.45
N LYS A 233 -13.60 -13.05 -25.37
CA LYS A 233 -14.65 -12.02 -25.20
C LYS A 233 -15.47 -12.26 -23.93
N GLU A 234 -15.72 -13.52 -23.56
CA GLU A 234 -16.48 -13.84 -22.35
C GLU A 234 -15.72 -13.43 -21.07
N TYR A 235 -14.39 -13.53 -21.05
CA TYR A 235 -13.59 -12.98 -19.96
C TYR A 235 -13.76 -11.47 -19.84
N ALA A 236 -13.61 -10.73 -20.95
CA ALA A 236 -13.77 -9.28 -20.98
C ALA A 236 -15.18 -8.84 -20.54
N LEU A 237 -16.23 -9.53 -21.01
CA LEU A 237 -17.61 -9.30 -20.57
C LEU A 237 -17.80 -9.57 -19.09
N ASN A 238 -17.29 -10.70 -18.60
CA ASN A 238 -17.35 -11.04 -17.17
C ASN A 238 -16.61 -10.01 -16.32
N TRP A 239 -15.45 -9.56 -16.78
CA TRP A 239 -14.72 -8.50 -16.13
C TRP A 239 -15.52 -7.20 -16.03
N CYS A 240 -16.04 -6.71 -17.16
CA CYS A 240 -16.90 -5.52 -17.18
C CYS A 240 -18.11 -5.65 -16.25
N ARG A 241 -18.74 -6.83 -16.19
CA ARG A 241 -19.87 -7.08 -15.27
C ARG A 241 -19.44 -6.98 -13.81
N VAL A 242 -18.29 -7.54 -13.43
CA VAL A 242 -17.74 -7.43 -12.07
C VAL A 242 -17.44 -5.98 -11.72
N CYS A 243 -16.80 -5.23 -12.63
CA CYS A 243 -16.60 -3.78 -12.48
C CYS A 243 -17.91 -3.05 -12.17
N ARG A 244 -18.95 -3.27 -12.99
CA ARG A 244 -20.26 -2.62 -12.80
C ARG A 244 -20.93 -2.98 -11.48
N GLU A 245 -20.81 -4.24 -11.04
CA GLU A 245 -21.34 -4.69 -9.74
C GLU A 245 -20.72 -3.93 -8.56
N TYR A 246 -19.46 -3.49 -8.68
CA TYR A 246 -18.79 -2.65 -7.68
C TYR A 246 -18.96 -1.15 -7.91
N GLY A 247 -19.67 -0.74 -8.96
CA GLY A 247 -19.90 0.66 -9.27
C GLY A 247 -18.83 1.32 -10.14
N VAL A 248 -17.86 0.55 -10.66
CA VAL A 248 -16.88 1.02 -11.64
C VAL A 248 -17.60 1.36 -12.94
N ASN A 249 -17.29 2.53 -13.50
CA ASN A 249 -17.81 3.02 -14.77
C ASN A 249 -16.71 3.33 -15.80
N SER A 250 -15.44 3.24 -15.41
CA SER A 250 -14.30 3.41 -16.32
C SER A 250 -13.26 2.30 -16.18
N ILE A 251 -12.52 1.99 -17.23
CA ILE A 251 -11.35 1.10 -17.19
C ILE A 251 -10.22 1.76 -17.96
N ARG A 252 -9.02 1.77 -17.39
CA ARG A 252 -7.79 2.09 -18.11
C ARG A 252 -7.16 0.77 -18.56
N TYR A 253 -7.00 0.60 -19.87
CA TYR A 253 -6.40 -0.60 -20.46
C TYR A 253 -4.87 -0.52 -20.42
N HIS A 254 -4.35 -0.73 -19.22
CA HIS A 254 -2.95 -0.56 -18.89
C HIS A 254 -2.09 -1.82 -19.22
N ALA A 255 -0.88 -1.75 -19.75
CA ALA A 255 -0.12 -0.63 -20.29
C ALA A 255 0.18 -0.89 -21.78
N ASN A 256 -0.86 -1.30 -22.50
CA ASN A 256 -0.77 -1.67 -23.91
C ASN A 256 -2.17 -1.80 -24.54
N PRO A 257 -2.28 -1.68 -25.87
CA PRO A 257 -3.52 -1.93 -26.57
C PRO A 257 -4.02 -3.34 -26.29
N HIS A 258 -5.30 -3.45 -25.94
CA HIS A 258 -5.96 -4.73 -25.70
C HIS A 258 -6.56 -5.28 -27.01
N PRO A 259 -6.87 -6.59 -27.08
CA PRO A 259 -7.65 -7.13 -28.18
C PRO A 259 -8.99 -6.41 -28.34
N THR A 260 -9.43 -6.15 -29.57
CA THR A 260 -10.64 -5.34 -29.88
C THR A 260 -11.93 -5.84 -29.22
N TYR A 261 -12.04 -7.14 -28.92
CA TYR A 261 -13.20 -7.67 -28.20
C TYR A 261 -13.31 -7.19 -26.74
N TYR A 262 -12.25 -6.63 -26.15
CA TYR A 262 -12.35 -5.89 -24.87
C TYR A 262 -13.11 -4.58 -25.05
N LEU A 263 -12.81 -3.84 -26.12
CA LEU A 263 -13.53 -2.62 -26.49
C LEU A 263 -14.98 -2.93 -26.88
N ASP A 264 -15.23 -4.01 -27.61
CA ASP A 264 -16.60 -4.48 -27.87
C ASP A 264 -17.38 -4.75 -26.59
N ALA A 265 -16.75 -5.39 -25.60
CA ALA A 265 -17.36 -5.66 -24.31
C ALA A 265 -17.65 -4.36 -23.55
N ALA A 266 -16.74 -3.39 -23.59
CA ALA A 266 -16.93 -2.08 -22.97
C ALA A 266 -18.04 -1.27 -23.63
N ASP A 267 -18.10 -1.27 -24.97
CA ASP A 267 -19.17 -0.66 -25.77
C ASP A 267 -20.54 -1.23 -25.41
N GLU A 268 -20.65 -2.56 -25.35
CA GLU A 268 -21.89 -3.29 -25.04
C GLU A 268 -22.32 -3.13 -23.58
N MET A 269 -21.36 -2.98 -22.66
CA MET A 269 -21.62 -2.91 -21.22
C MET A 269 -21.77 -1.49 -20.69
N GLY A 270 -21.44 -0.46 -21.47
CA GLY A 270 -21.46 0.93 -21.04
C GLY A 270 -20.31 1.28 -20.09
N ILE A 271 -19.09 0.90 -20.45
CA ILE A 271 -17.86 1.23 -19.70
C ILE A 271 -17.06 2.27 -20.48
N LEU A 272 -16.59 3.31 -19.80
CA LEU A 272 -15.69 4.32 -20.37
C LEU A 272 -14.26 3.79 -20.37
N VAL A 273 -13.55 3.90 -21.48
CA VAL A 273 -12.20 3.37 -21.63
C VAL A 273 -11.20 4.52 -21.79
N VAL A 274 -10.15 4.47 -20.98
CA VAL A 274 -8.88 5.17 -21.27
C VAL A 274 -8.00 4.16 -21.98
N ASP A 275 -7.81 4.35 -23.29
CA ASP A 275 -7.07 3.40 -24.13
C ASP A 275 -5.61 3.83 -24.26
N GLU A 276 -4.69 2.92 -24.01
CA GLU A 276 -3.28 3.24 -23.75
C GLU A 276 -2.34 2.61 -24.78
N THR A 277 -1.32 3.36 -25.17
CA THR A 277 -0.25 2.85 -26.06
C THR A 277 0.61 1.78 -25.37
N ALA A 278 1.48 1.12 -26.14
CA ALA A 278 2.53 0.25 -25.63
C ALA A 278 3.83 0.99 -25.23
N ILE A 279 3.77 2.32 -25.09
CA ILE A 279 4.88 3.16 -24.63
C ILE A 279 4.92 3.12 -23.10
N TYR A 280 5.68 2.18 -22.55
CA TYR A 280 5.68 1.83 -21.13
C TYR A 280 7.11 1.84 -20.55
N GLY A 281 7.34 2.63 -19.51
CA GLY A 281 8.68 2.91 -18.97
C GLY A 281 9.08 2.15 -17.71
N SER A 282 8.15 1.58 -16.95
CA SER A 282 8.43 1.00 -15.62
C SER A 282 9.47 -0.13 -15.66
N GLY A 283 9.50 -0.89 -16.76
CA GLY A 283 10.47 -1.96 -16.97
C GLY A 283 11.88 -1.51 -17.37
N LYS A 284 12.08 -0.21 -17.67
CA LYS A 284 13.34 0.41 -18.15
C LYS A 284 14.06 -0.40 -19.24
N SER A 285 13.29 -1.14 -20.04
CA SER A 285 13.85 -2.10 -21.00
C SER A 285 14.40 -1.44 -22.24
N MET A 286 14.04 -0.18 -22.50
CA MET A 286 14.32 0.58 -23.72
C MET A 286 15.35 1.70 -23.54
N ASP A 287 15.90 2.15 -24.66
CA ASP A 287 16.51 3.47 -24.80
C ASP A 287 15.52 4.40 -25.51
N ALA A 288 14.90 5.31 -24.76
CA ALA A 288 13.86 6.18 -25.26
C ALA A 288 14.38 7.33 -26.15
N ALA A 289 15.71 7.50 -26.24
CA ALA A 289 16.33 8.46 -27.16
C ALA A 289 16.68 7.83 -28.52
N HIS A 290 16.57 6.51 -28.67
CA HIS A 290 16.94 5.84 -29.90
C HIS A 290 15.97 6.24 -31.04
N PRO A 291 16.46 6.62 -32.25
CA PRO A 291 15.61 7.04 -33.36
C PRO A 291 14.52 6.03 -33.72
N ASP A 292 14.89 4.74 -33.84
CA ASP A 292 13.91 3.67 -34.11
C ASP A 292 12.81 3.57 -33.05
N TYR A 293 13.12 3.84 -31.78
CA TYR A 293 12.11 3.81 -30.71
C TYR A 293 11.11 4.96 -30.87
N LEU A 294 11.60 6.17 -31.17
CA LEU A 294 10.77 7.35 -31.42
C LEU A 294 9.90 7.17 -32.66
N ASP A 295 10.44 6.59 -33.74
CA ASP A 295 9.67 6.28 -34.95
C ASP A 295 8.62 5.19 -34.71
N ASN A 296 8.95 4.18 -33.90
CA ASN A 296 7.98 3.19 -33.45
C ASN A 296 6.86 3.85 -32.64
N CYS A 297 7.16 4.81 -31.74
CA CYS A 297 6.14 5.57 -30.99
C CYS A 297 5.16 6.29 -31.93
N ARG A 298 5.68 7.04 -32.92
CA ARG A 298 4.85 7.77 -33.90
C ARG A 298 3.89 6.84 -34.64
N SER A 299 4.44 5.74 -35.19
CA SER A 299 3.68 4.75 -35.95
C SER A 299 2.61 4.06 -35.08
N HIS A 300 2.97 3.74 -33.84
CA HIS A 300 2.09 3.06 -32.90
C HIS A 300 0.88 3.92 -32.51
N ILE A 301 1.08 5.21 -32.20
CA ILE A 301 0.00 6.15 -31.88
C ILE A 301 -1.00 6.24 -33.04
N GLN A 302 -0.50 6.42 -34.28
CA GLN A 302 -1.35 6.49 -35.47
C GLN A 302 -2.17 5.22 -35.66
N LYS A 303 -1.55 4.05 -35.49
CA LYS A 303 -2.22 2.76 -35.62
C LYS A 303 -3.27 2.52 -34.54
N LEU A 304 -3.00 2.94 -33.30
CA LEU A 304 -3.92 2.79 -32.17
C LEU A 304 -5.22 3.55 -32.47
N VAL A 305 -5.09 4.84 -32.75
CA VAL A 305 -6.23 5.68 -33.11
C VAL A 305 -6.95 5.14 -34.34
N ARG A 306 -6.21 4.73 -35.38
CA ARG A 306 -6.82 4.19 -36.60
C ARG A 306 -7.69 2.96 -36.31
N ARG A 307 -7.24 2.06 -35.43
CA ARG A 307 -7.97 0.84 -35.05
C ARG A 307 -9.19 1.17 -34.18
N ASP A 308 -9.03 2.03 -33.17
CA ASP A 308 -9.96 2.08 -32.05
C ASP A 308 -10.88 3.32 -32.01
N LYS A 309 -10.66 4.32 -32.87
CA LYS A 309 -11.41 5.61 -32.88
C LYS A 309 -12.94 5.50 -32.98
N ASN A 310 -13.49 4.41 -33.53
CA ASN A 310 -14.94 4.24 -33.69
C ASN A 310 -15.63 3.64 -32.46
N HIS A 311 -14.87 3.11 -31.48
CA HIS A 311 -15.45 2.60 -30.25
C HIS A 311 -16.01 3.75 -29.39
N PRO A 312 -17.33 3.78 -29.09
CA PRO A 312 -17.91 4.81 -28.23
C PRO A 312 -17.38 4.74 -26.80
N SER A 313 -16.96 3.56 -26.33
CA SER A 313 -16.36 3.38 -25.00
C SER A 313 -15.04 4.14 -24.84
N VAL A 314 -14.18 4.21 -25.85
CA VAL A 314 -12.88 4.91 -25.76
C VAL A 314 -13.14 6.40 -25.61
N VAL A 315 -12.95 6.98 -24.43
CA VAL A 315 -13.27 8.39 -24.16
C VAL A 315 -12.04 9.29 -24.06
N MET A 316 -10.87 8.67 -23.88
CA MET A 316 -9.60 9.35 -23.66
C MET A 316 -8.48 8.44 -24.15
N TRP A 317 -7.41 9.05 -24.66
CA TRP A 317 -6.19 8.35 -25.01
C TRP A 317 -5.15 8.54 -23.93
N SER A 318 -4.45 7.48 -23.53
CA SER A 318 -3.23 7.59 -22.74
C SER A 318 -2.02 7.42 -23.66
N LEU A 319 -1.18 8.45 -23.72
CA LEU A 319 -0.01 8.47 -24.58
C LEU A 319 1.04 7.46 -24.14
N GLN A 320 1.25 7.30 -22.83
CA GLN A 320 2.38 6.55 -22.28
C GLN A 320 2.18 6.28 -20.79
N ASN A 321 3.03 5.43 -20.23
CA ASN A 321 3.12 5.17 -18.80
C ASN A 321 4.56 5.26 -18.27
N GLU A 322 4.79 6.09 -17.24
CA GLU A 322 6.04 6.14 -16.45
C GLU A 322 7.36 6.26 -17.26
N MET A 323 7.34 6.95 -18.40
CA MET A 323 8.51 7.23 -19.24
C MET A 323 9.50 8.22 -18.62
N ARG A 324 9.16 8.85 -17.50
CA ARG A 324 10.09 9.72 -16.77
C ARG A 324 11.29 9.00 -16.16
N TRP A 325 11.24 7.67 -16.00
CA TRP A 325 12.27 6.92 -15.26
C TRP A 325 13.24 6.13 -16.14
N VAL A 326 13.17 6.32 -17.46
CA VAL A 326 13.91 5.50 -18.42
C VAL A 326 15.17 6.17 -18.94
N ASP A 327 16.06 5.37 -19.52
CA ASP A 327 17.21 5.87 -20.27
C ASP A 327 16.72 6.60 -21.53
N GLY A 328 17.33 7.74 -21.85
CA GLY A 328 16.93 8.55 -23.01
C GLY A 328 15.70 9.46 -22.80
N ARG A 329 15.12 9.51 -21.59
CA ARG A 329 13.92 10.31 -21.25
C ARG A 329 13.98 11.78 -21.66
N ASP A 330 15.15 12.42 -21.60
CA ASP A 330 15.29 13.86 -21.86
C ASP A 330 15.10 14.16 -23.35
N GLU A 331 15.44 13.20 -24.22
CA GLU A 331 15.15 13.28 -25.66
C GLU A 331 13.67 12.97 -25.91
N TYR A 332 13.16 11.86 -25.35
CA TYR A 332 11.75 11.49 -25.45
C TYR A 332 10.80 12.64 -25.07
N LYS A 333 11.11 13.35 -23.96
CA LYS A 333 10.34 14.51 -23.49
C LYS A 333 10.13 15.58 -24.57
N LYS A 334 11.10 15.79 -25.47
CA LYS A 334 10.98 16.79 -26.54
C LYS A 334 9.95 16.42 -27.60
N HIS A 335 9.65 15.13 -27.74
CA HIS A 335 8.70 14.59 -28.72
C HIS A 335 7.28 14.42 -28.18
N VAL A 336 7.07 14.57 -26.86
CA VAL A 336 5.75 14.43 -26.25
C VAL A 336 4.69 15.36 -26.88
N PRO A 337 4.95 16.67 -27.11
CA PRO A 337 3.99 17.53 -27.80
C PRO A 337 3.68 17.06 -29.24
N GLU A 338 4.70 16.61 -29.98
CA GLU A 338 4.53 16.03 -31.32
C GLU A 338 3.64 14.79 -31.27
N PHE A 339 3.82 13.92 -30.27
CA PHE A 339 3.02 12.71 -30.12
C PHE A 339 1.55 13.02 -29.78
N MET A 340 1.28 14.03 -28.95
CA MET A 340 -0.08 14.51 -28.71
C MET A 340 -0.71 15.08 -29.98
N ASP A 341 0.04 15.87 -30.76
CA ASP A 341 -0.43 16.39 -32.05
C ASP A 341 -0.82 15.26 -33.02
N ILE A 342 -0.08 14.14 -33.00
CA ILE A 342 -0.42 12.96 -33.82
C ILE A 342 -1.77 12.37 -33.39
N PHE A 343 -2.09 12.28 -32.09
CA PHE A 343 -3.42 11.87 -31.63
C PHE A 343 -4.52 12.78 -32.19
N HIS A 344 -4.38 14.09 -32.03
CA HIS A 344 -5.39 15.06 -32.49
C HIS A 344 -5.52 15.14 -34.01
N GLN A 345 -4.46 14.83 -34.76
CA GLN A 345 -4.51 14.74 -36.22
C GLN A 345 -5.22 13.46 -36.69
N ALA A 346 -5.10 12.37 -35.93
CA ALA A 346 -5.69 11.08 -36.27
C ALA A 346 -7.14 10.91 -35.74
N ASP A 347 -7.52 11.61 -34.67
CA ASP A 347 -8.86 11.56 -34.06
C ASP A 347 -9.59 12.90 -34.21
N HIS A 348 -10.58 12.95 -35.11
CA HIS A 348 -11.38 14.13 -35.36
C HIS A 348 -12.54 14.31 -34.37
N SER A 349 -12.70 13.40 -33.40
CA SER A 349 -13.69 13.52 -32.32
C SER A 349 -13.22 14.43 -31.20
N GLY A 350 -11.93 14.79 -31.16
CA GLY A 350 -11.37 15.71 -30.17
C GLY A 350 -11.25 15.11 -28.76
N ARG A 351 -10.98 13.79 -28.66
CA ARG A 351 -10.72 13.15 -27.37
C ARG A 351 -9.47 13.75 -26.70
N LEU A 352 -9.50 13.76 -25.38
CA LEU A 352 -8.38 14.23 -24.56
C LEU A 352 -7.25 13.20 -24.53
N VAL A 353 -6.01 13.69 -24.34
CA VAL A 353 -4.79 12.88 -24.20
C VAL A 353 -4.19 13.03 -22.80
N SER A 354 -4.07 11.92 -22.07
CA SER A 354 -3.39 11.84 -20.77
C SER A 354 -1.93 11.37 -20.91
N LEU A 355 -1.09 11.83 -19.98
CA LEU A 355 0.24 11.28 -19.74
C LEU A 355 0.22 10.63 -18.36
N ASP A 356 -0.20 9.37 -18.31
CA ASP A 356 -0.47 8.71 -17.04
C ASP A 356 0.79 8.56 -16.18
N GLY A 357 0.68 9.07 -14.94
CA GLY A 357 1.78 9.11 -13.96
C GLY A 357 2.91 10.07 -14.28
N ASP A 358 2.75 11.02 -15.21
CA ASP A 358 3.90 11.75 -15.77
C ASP A 358 3.62 13.20 -16.16
N ASN A 359 2.88 13.90 -15.30
CA ASN A 359 2.55 15.34 -15.45
C ASN A 359 3.76 16.27 -15.68
N ARG A 360 4.99 15.81 -15.41
CA ARG A 360 6.23 16.60 -15.54
C ARG A 360 6.92 16.42 -16.90
N LEU A 361 6.44 15.52 -17.75
CA LEU A 361 6.92 15.36 -19.12
C LEU A 361 6.44 16.48 -20.05
N ILE A 362 5.40 17.21 -19.66
CA ILE A 362 4.90 18.35 -20.43
C ILE A 362 4.75 19.59 -19.55
N ASP A 363 4.77 20.77 -20.15
CA ASP A 363 4.46 22.00 -19.44
C ASP A 363 2.96 22.04 -19.07
N LYS A 364 2.65 22.58 -17.87
CA LYS A 364 1.28 22.67 -17.34
C LYS A 364 0.27 23.33 -18.30
N ALA A 365 0.73 24.21 -19.18
CA ALA A 365 -0.13 24.90 -20.16
C ALA A 365 -0.65 23.98 -21.28
N HIS A 366 0.00 22.84 -21.50
CA HIS A 366 -0.36 21.85 -22.51
C HIS A 366 -0.93 20.56 -21.90
N THR A 367 -1.09 20.50 -20.58
CA THR A 367 -1.72 19.37 -19.90
C THR A 367 -3.22 19.40 -20.15
N GLU A 368 -3.77 18.40 -20.85
CA GLU A 368 -5.22 18.27 -21.05
C GLU A 368 -5.91 17.58 -19.87
N VAL A 369 -5.25 16.58 -19.29
CA VAL A 369 -5.66 15.86 -18.09
C VAL A 369 -4.44 15.69 -17.21
N ALA A 370 -4.52 16.14 -15.96
CA ALA A 370 -3.47 15.87 -14.98
C ALA A 370 -3.65 14.42 -14.47
N SER A 371 -2.61 13.60 -14.51
CA SER A 371 -2.63 12.21 -14.02
C SER A 371 -1.56 11.96 -12.96
N LEU A 372 -1.95 11.41 -11.80
CA LEU A 372 -1.04 11.05 -10.70
C LEU A 372 -0.98 9.54 -10.50
N HIS A 373 0.23 9.00 -10.28
CA HIS A 373 0.47 7.61 -9.90
C HIS A 373 1.00 7.58 -8.48
N TYR A 374 0.18 7.10 -7.55
CA TYR A 374 0.47 7.21 -6.13
C TYR A 374 0.80 8.69 -5.78
N ASN A 375 1.24 9.01 -4.56
CA ASN A 375 1.63 10.40 -4.23
C ASN A 375 3.03 10.76 -4.79
N ILE A 376 3.47 10.11 -5.88
CA ILE A 376 4.82 10.25 -6.46
C ILE A 376 4.94 11.54 -7.29
N ASP A 377 3.94 11.82 -8.12
CA ASP A 377 3.99 12.95 -9.08
C ASP A 377 3.38 14.24 -8.56
N GLY A 378 2.71 14.17 -7.40
CA GLY A 378 2.13 15.27 -6.66
C GLY A 378 1.02 14.79 -5.71
N THR A 379 0.52 15.70 -4.88
CA THR A 379 -0.63 15.45 -4.00
C THR A 379 -1.91 16.06 -4.58
N ILE A 380 -3.07 15.59 -4.14
CA ILE A 380 -4.37 16.17 -4.58
C ILE A 380 -4.46 17.67 -4.26
N ASN A 381 -3.77 18.14 -3.22
CA ASN A 381 -3.78 19.56 -2.85
C ASN A 381 -2.98 20.46 -3.81
N GLN A 382 -2.07 19.90 -4.62
CA GLN A 382 -1.31 20.63 -5.63
C GLN A 382 -2.02 20.77 -6.98
N TRP A 383 -3.16 20.10 -7.14
CA TRP A 383 -3.87 20.03 -8.41
C TRP A 383 -4.34 21.40 -8.91
N ASP A 384 -3.98 21.71 -10.16
CA ASP A 384 -4.50 22.85 -10.90
C ASP A 384 -5.91 22.56 -11.43
N ARG A 385 -6.93 23.08 -10.72
CA ARG A 385 -8.36 22.86 -11.01
C ARG A 385 -8.87 23.47 -12.33
N ARG A 386 -7.99 23.98 -13.18
CA ARG A 386 -8.33 24.37 -14.56
C ARG A 386 -8.43 23.16 -15.50
N THR A 387 -7.82 22.04 -15.14
CA THR A 387 -7.88 20.78 -15.90
C THR A 387 -8.40 19.66 -15.00
N PRO A 388 -8.99 18.59 -15.57
CA PRO A 388 -9.38 17.42 -14.80
C PRO A 388 -8.17 16.72 -14.17
N LEU A 389 -8.38 16.10 -13.01
CA LEU A 389 -7.40 15.21 -12.38
C LEU A 389 -7.88 13.77 -12.41
N THR A 390 -7.06 12.91 -12.98
CA THR A 390 -7.16 11.46 -12.85
C THR A 390 -6.07 10.96 -11.90
N ILE A 391 -6.41 9.99 -11.06
CA ILE A 391 -5.42 9.16 -10.38
C ILE A 391 -5.33 7.88 -11.21
N GLY A 392 -4.35 7.82 -12.11
CA GLY A 392 -4.19 6.75 -13.10
C GLY A 392 -3.82 5.42 -12.46
N GLU A 393 -3.10 5.46 -11.33
CA GLU A 393 -2.80 4.31 -10.49
C GLU A 393 -2.80 4.71 -9.03
N HIS A 394 -3.60 4.01 -8.24
CA HIS A 394 -3.57 4.04 -6.79
C HIS A 394 -3.91 2.64 -6.29
N GLY A 395 -3.33 2.21 -5.18
CA GLY A 395 -3.48 0.81 -4.81
C GLY A 395 -2.29 0.27 -4.07
N GLY A 396 -2.37 0.14 -2.75
CA GLY A 396 -1.37 -0.63 -2.00
C GLY A 396 -1.46 -2.15 -2.23
N LEU A 397 -2.40 -2.63 -3.05
CA LEU A 397 -2.76 -4.06 -3.14
C LEU A 397 -1.64 -4.93 -3.72
N TRP A 398 -0.69 -4.33 -4.45
CA TRP A 398 0.56 -4.98 -4.84
C TRP A 398 1.47 -5.33 -3.65
N TYR A 399 1.40 -4.52 -2.58
CA TYR A 399 2.26 -4.50 -1.41
C TYR A 399 1.57 -5.11 -0.17
N ILE A 400 0.72 -6.11 -0.37
CA ILE A 400 0.05 -6.81 0.72
C ILE A 400 1.10 -7.58 1.53
N CYS A 401 1.41 -7.06 2.72
CA CYS A 401 2.23 -7.71 3.72
C CYS A 401 1.82 -7.23 5.12
N PRO A 402 2.19 -7.95 6.19
CA PRO A 402 1.91 -7.53 7.56
C PRO A 402 2.37 -6.10 7.88
N GLN A 403 3.57 -5.73 7.42
CA GLN A 403 4.22 -4.44 7.71
C GLN A 403 3.41 -3.23 7.24
N ASN A 404 2.73 -3.33 6.08
CA ASN A 404 1.91 -2.25 5.53
C ASN A 404 0.46 -2.29 6.03
N SER A 405 0.01 -3.44 6.54
CA SER A 405 -1.40 -3.70 6.83
C SER A 405 -1.76 -3.49 8.31
N SER A 406 -0.80 -3.72 9.23
CA SER A 406 -1.08 -3.71 10.68
C SER A 406 -1.55 -2.35 11.19
N MET A 407 -1.12 -1.25 10.57
CA MET A 407 -1.60 0.10 10.93
C MET A 407 -3.10 0.29 10.66
N TYR A 408 -3.72 -0.52 9.78
CA TYR A 408 -5.13 -0.45 9.44
C TYR A 408 -5.96 -1.51 10.17
N THR A 409 -5.49 -2.76 10.26
CA THR A 409 -6.28 -3.90 10.82
C THR A 409 -5.68 -4.55 12.08
N GLY A 410 -4.51 -4.09 12.54
CA GLY A 410 -3.83 -4.59 13.73
C GLY A 410 -3.07 -5.90 13.51
N LEU A 411 -2.59 -6.52 14.59
CA LEU A 411 -1.69 -7.70 14.55
C LEU A 411 -2.25 -8.95 13.88
N GLY A 412 -3.56 -9.01 13.60
CA GLY A 412 -4.17 -10.13 12.87
C GLY A 412 -3.55 -10.35 11.49
N VAL A 413 -2.96 -9.31 10.90
CA VAL A 413 -2.28 -9.36 9.59
C VAL A 413 -1.12 -10.35 9.56
N TYR A 414 -0.47 -10.60 10.70
CA TYR A 414 0.60 -11.59 10.76
C TYR A 414 0.05 -13.02 10.65
N ARG A 415 -1.23 -13.26 10.94
CA ARG A 415 -1.80 -14.62 10.93
C ARG A 415 -2.16 -15.11 9.53
N ASP A 416 -2.63 -14.23 8.66
CA ASP A 416 -3.16 -14.64 7.36
C ASP A 416 -3.11 -13.50 6.31
N HIS A 417 -2.98 -13.91 5.05
CA HIS A 417 -2.90 -12.99 3.92
C HIS A 417 -4.21 -12.22 3.67
N GLU A 418 -5.39 -12.77 4.00
CA GLU A 418 -6.66 -12.07 3.75
C GLU A 418 -6.82 -10.88 4.70
N THR A 419 -6.40 -10.99 5.97
CA THR A 419 -6.39 -9.87 6.92
C THR A 419 -5.43 -8.75 6.48
N CYS A 420 -4.31 -9.10 5.84
CA CYS A 420 -3.45 -8.11 5.17
C CYS A 420 -4.21 -7.41 4.02
N ALA A 421 -4.85 -8.19 3.15
CA ALA A 421 -5.62 -7.66 2.04
C ALA A 421 -6.77 -6.74 2.50
N GLU A 422 -7.43 -7.08 3.62
CA GLU A 422 -8.44 -6.21 4.25
C GLU A 422 -7.85 -4.87 4.70
N GLY A 423 -6.69 -4.87 5.35
CA GLY A 423 -6.04 -3.65 5.84
C GLY A 423 -5.68 -2.70 4.70
N ILE A 424 -5.07 -3.23 3.64
CA ILE A 424 -4.76 -2.43 2.44
C ILE A 424 -6.03 -1.96 1.72
N SER A 425 -7.07 -2.79 1.64
CA SER A 425 -8.32 -2.37 1.00
C SER A 425 -9.04 -1.28 1.79
N LEU A 426 -8.88 -1.24 3.12
CA LEU A 426 -9.36 -0.14 3.94
C LEU A 426 -8.58 1.16 3.66
N LYS A 427 -7.25 1.10 3.49
CA LYS A 427 -6.44 2.25 3.02
C LYS A 427 -7.00 2.81 1.71
N GLU A 428 -7.28 1.92 0.75
CA GLU A 428 -7.86 2.30 -0.55
C GLU A 428 -9.22 2.99 -0.43
N GLN A 429 -10.14 2.44 0.37
CA GLN A 429 -11.44 3.06 0.59
C GLN A 429 -11.29 4.47 1.20
N LEU A 430 -10.43 4.64 2.20
CA LEU A 430 -10.21 5.94 2.85
C LEU A 430 -9.67 6.98 1.87
N PHE A 431 -8.72 6.59 1.01
CA PHE A 431 -8.21 7.46 -0.04
C PHE A 431 -9.30 7.84 -1.06
N MET A 432 -10.10 6.88 -1.53
CA MET A 432 -11.20 7.15 -2.46
C MET A 432 -12.22 8.12 -1.85
N GLU A 433 -12.59 7.94 -0.59
CA GLU A 433 -13.48 8.84 0.13
C GLU A 433 -12.89 10.25 0.25
N TYR A 434 -11.58 10.38 0.50
CA TYR A 434 -10.88 11.68 0.51
C TYR A 434 -10.87 12.33 -0.88
N ALA A 435 -10.48 11.60 -1.92
CA ALA A 435 -10.39 12.08 -3.29
C ALA A 435 -11.76 12.51 -3.84
N ARG A 436 -12.83 11.76 -3.55
CA ARG A 436 -14.22 12.15 -3.89
C ARG A 436 -14.62 13.48 -3.25
N ARG A 437 -14.29 13.70 -1.96
CA ARG A 437 -14.56 14.99 -1.28
C ARG A 437 -13.78 16.15 -1.88
N LYS A 438 -12.59 15.88 -2.42
CA LYS A 438 -11.77 16.86 -3.14
C LYS A 438 -12.23 17.10 -4.58
N GLU A 439 -13.28 16.41 -5.02
CA GLU A 439 -13.84 16.44 -6.38
C GLU A 439 -12.82 16.04 -7.46
N VAL A 440 -11.94 15.07 -7.15
CA VAL A 440 -11.08 14.45 -8.16
C VAL A 440 -11.94 13.87 -9.29
N SER A 441 -11.54 14.14 -10.53
CA SER A 441 -12.34 13.86 -11.73
C SER A 441 -12.37 12.37 -12.11
N GLY A 442 -11.28 11.66 -11.82
CA GLY A 442 -11.18 10.22 -12.02
C GLY A 442 -10.24 9.52 -11.05
N ILE A 443 -10.57 8.30 -10.62
CA ILE A 443 -9.72 7.49 -9.73
C ILE A 443 -9.72 6.06 -10.25
N SER A 444 -8.54 5.50 -10.53
CA SER A 444 -8.36 4.13 -10.96
C SER A 444 -7.52 3.33 -9.97
N SER A 445 -8.05 2.21 -9.50
CA SER A 445 -7.30 1.30 -8.64
C SER A 445 -6.38 0.38 -9.43
N PHE A 446 -5.23 0.00 -8.86
CA PHE A 446 -4.26 -0.92 -9.45
C PHE A 446 -4.14 -2.21 -8.62
N ASN A 447 -4.75 -3.33 -9.00
CA ASN A 447 -5.86 -3.51 -9.95
C ASN A 447 -6.90 -4.47 -9.34
N PHE A 448 -8.18 -4.29 -9.63
CA PHE A 448 -9.27 -5.00 -8.97
C PHE A 448 -9.25 -6.50 -9.26
N ALA A 449 -8.99 -6.88 -10.51
CA ALA A 449 -9.08 -8.25 -11.03
C ALA A 449 -8.38 -9.33 -10.21
N HIS A 450 -7.20 -8.98 -9.72
CA HIS A 450 -6.33 -9.91 -9.00
C HIS A 450 -6.60 -9.89 -7.51
N TYR A 451 -6.90 -8.72 -6.95
CA TYR A 451 -6.90 -8.53 -5.51
C TYR A 451 -8.27 -8.71 -4.86
N ILE A 452 -9.36 -8.52 -5.60
CA ILE A 452 -10.72 -8.65 -5.05
C ILE A 452 -11.34 -10.03 -5.28
N ALA A 453 -10.82 -10.86 -6.18
CA ALA A 453 -11.40 -12.18 -6.47
C ALA A 453 -10.49 -13.34 -6.06
N THR A 454 -11.06 -14.40 -5.50
CA THR A 454 -10.35 -15.64 -5.14
C THR A 454 -10.01 -16.47 -6.39
N SER A 455 -8.86 -17.14 -6.38
CA SER A 455 -8.40 -18.01 -7.47
C SER A 455 -9.31 -19.25 -7.68
N MET A 456 -9.50 -19.59 -8.94
CA MET A 456 -10.24 -20.74 -9.48
C MET A 456 -9.60 -21.22 -10.80
N PRO A 457 -9.99 -22.37 -11.39
CA PRO A 457 -10.83 -23.43 -10.82
C PRO A 457 -10.17 -24.11 -9.61
N LYS A 458 -10.91 -24.87 -8.79
CA LYS A 458 -10.34 -25.62 -7.64
C LYS A 458 -9.69 -26.95 -8.04
N GLU A 459 -9.95 -27.39 -9.27
CA GLU A 459 -9.45 -28.62 -9.87
C GLU A 459 -8.94 -28.31 -11.29
N ASP A 460 -8.08 -29.15 -11.85
CA ASP A 460 -7.71 -29.06 -13.27
C ASP A 460 -8.96 -29.31 -14.15
N VAL A 461 -9.23 -28.42 -15.11
CA VAL A 461 -10.37 -28.53 -16.03
C VAL A 461 -9.87 -28.88 -17.43
N HIS A 462 -10.29 -30.04 -17.95
CA HIS A 462 -9.93 -30.52 -19.28
C HIS A 462 -10.96 -30.10 -20.32
N ILE A 463 -10.53 -29.34 -21.32
CA ILE A 463 -11.32 -28.91 -22.47
C ILE A 463 -11.02 -29.87 -23.63
N ALA A 464 -12.05 -30.40 -24.27
CA ALA A 464 -11.89 -31.42 -25.31
C ALA A 464 -11.49 -30.86 -26.69
N ASN A 465 -11.89 -29.63 -27.04
CA ASN A 465 -11.66 -29.07 -28.37
C ASN A 465 -11.55 -27.52 -28.34
N PRO A 466 -10.35 -26.94 -28.57
CA PRO A 466 -9.07 -27.63 -28.70
C PRO A 466 -8.69 -28.31 -27.37
N PRO A 467 -7.97 -29.45 -27.41
CA PRO A 467 -7.53 -30.15 -26.20
C PRO A 467 -6.60 -29.24 -25.38
N ARG A 468 -7.09 -28.77 -24.22
CA ARG A 468 -6.36 -27.89 -23.29
C ARG A 468 -6.73 -28.24 -21.85
N THR A 469 -5.81 -27.98 -20.92
CA THR A 469 -6.08 -28.09 -19.48
C THR A 469 -5.98 -26.70 -18.87
N ILE A 470 -7.07 -26.19 -18.30
CA ILE A 470 -7.04 -25.03 -17.42
C ILE A 470 -6.60 -25.54 -16.05
N LYS A 471 -5.46 -25.05 -15.57
CA LYS A 471 -4.89 -25.48 -14.29
C LYS A 471 -5.71 -24.95 -13.12
N LYS A 472 -5.78 -25.71 -12.03
CA LYS A 472 -6.35 -25.20 -10.77
C LYS A 472 -5.67 -23.88 -10.34
N ASN A 473 -6.44 -22.99 -9.72
CA ASN A 473 -6.06 -21.68 -9.18
C ASN A 473 -5.40 -20.73 -10.21
N SER A 474 -5.65 -20.90 -11.51
CA SER A 474 -5.02 -20.11 -12.59
C SER A 474 -5.80 -18.87 -13.05
N LEU A 475 -7.02 -18.67 -12.55
CA LEU A 475 -7.94 -17.60 -12.96
C LEU A 475 -8.62 -16.95 -11.75
N THR A 476 -8.88 -15.64 -11.81
CA THR A 476 -9.72 -14.92 -10.84
C THR A 476 -11.10 -14.58 -11.40
N ILE A 477 -11.23 -14.55 -12.73
CA ILE A 477 -12.47 -14.30 -13.49
C ILE A 477 -12.67 -15.43 -14.49
N ASN A 478 -13.92 -15.83 -14.68
CA ASN A 478 -14.28 -16.91 -15.59
C ASN A 478 -14.12 -16.47 -17.04
N ASN A 479 -13.30 -17.21 -17.79
CA ASN A 479 -13.00 -16.93 -19.19
C ASN A 479 -14.02 -17.53 -20.18
N GLY A 480 -15.15 -18.04 -19.70
CA GLY A 480 -16.19 -18.68 -20.51
C GLY A 480 -15.93 -20.16 -20.80
N LEU A 481 -14.75 -20.68 -20.49
CA LEU A 481 -14.40 -22.09 -20.65
C LEU A 481 -14.69 -22.92 -19.39
N LEU A 482 -14.99 -22.28 -18.26
CA LEU A 482 -15.31 -22.93 -16.99
C LEU A 482 -16.84 -22.94 -16.76
N THR A 483 -17.56 -23.79 -17.49
CA THR A 483 -19.05 -23.78 -17.49
C THR A 483 -19.71 -24.01 -16.14
N GLU A 484 -19.05 -24.74 -15.23
CA GLU A 484 -19.57 -25.06 -13.90
C GLU A 484 -19.11 -24.06 -12.81
N TYR A 485 -18.23 -23.11 -13.14
CA TYR A 485 -17.72 -22.13 -12.20
C TYR A 485 -18.53 -20.83 -12.26
N PRO A 486 -18.69 -20.12 -11.12
CA PRO A 486 -19.28 -18.80 -11.13
C PRO A 486 -18.42 -17.83 -11.95
N ARG A 487 -18.96 -16.65 -12.24
CA ARG A 487 -18.23 -15.57 -12.91
C ARG A 487 -16.93 -15.22 -12.18
N TYR A 488 -17.01 -15.13 -10.86
CA TYR A 488 -15.90 -14.87 -9.94
C TYR A 488 -16.33 -15.29 -8.52
N ILE A 489 -15.37 -15.35 -7.59
CA ILE A 489 -15.61 -15.61 -6.17
C ILE A 489 -15.07 -14.41 -5.37
N PRO A 490 -15.89 -13.67 -4.61
CA PRO A 490 -15.42 -12.50 -3.86
C PRO A 490 -14.52 -12.90 -2.69
N ASN A 491 -13.53 -12.08 -2.36
CA ASN A 491 -12.74 -12.20 -1.14
C ASN A 491 -13.03 -11.06 -0.14
N ALA A 492 -12.23 -10.97 0.91
CA ALA A 492 -12.37 -9.99 1.98
C ALA A 492 -12.17 -8.52 1.52
N ALA A 493 -11.40 -8.29 0.46
CA ALA A 493 -11.14 -6.96 -0.11
C ALA A 493 -12.38 -6.37 -0.83
N CYS A 494 -13.24 -7.22 -1.41
CA CYS A 494 -14.40 -6.81 -2.20
C CYS A 494 -15.28 -5.75 -1.53
N LYS A 495 -15.55 -5.91 -0.22
CA LYS A 495 -16.49 -5.05 0.49
C LYS A 495 -16.02 -3.59 0.53
N TYR A 496 -14.71 -3.36 0.61
CA TYR A 496 -14.12 -2.02 0.67
C TYR A 496 -14.11 -1.36 -0.72
N ALA A 497 -13.73 -2.12 -1.75
CA ALA A 497 -13.79 -1.66 -3.14
C ALA A 497 -15.23 -1.29 -3.55
N ALA A 498 -16.20 -2.14 -3.22
CA ALA A 498 -17.63 -1.91 -3.47
C ALA A 498 -18.14 -0.63 -2.81
N GLU A 499 -17.65 -0.35 -1.59
CA GLU A 499 -18.10 0.80 -0.82
C GLU A 499 -17.50 2.11 -1.34
N GLY A 500 -16.20 2.12 -1.64
CA GLY A 500 -15.51 3.29 -2.19
C GLY A 500 -16.01 3.71 -3.59
N MET A 501 -16.30 2.73 -4.45
CA MET A 501 -16.72 2.95 -5.84
C MET A 501 -18.23 3.13 -6.04
N ARG A 502 -19.04 3.00 -4.98
CA ARG A 502 -20.50 3.06 -5.07
C ARG A 502 -20.99 4.40 -5.67
N PRO A 503 -21.85 4.38 -6.71
CA PRO A 503 -22.33 5.60 -7.40
C PRO A 503 -23.24 6.47 -6.53
N VAL A 504 -24.13 5.81 -5.80
CA VAL A 504 -25.11 6.46 -4.94
C VAL A 504 -24.85 5.99 -3.52
N THR A 505 -24.31 6.88 -2.68
CA THR A 505 -23.83 6.53 -1.35
C THR A 505 -23.90 7.71 -0.39
N VAL A 506 -23.79 7.41 0.90
CA VAL A 506 -23.62 8.39 1.98
C VAL A 506 -22.30 8.11 2.68
N ILE A 507 -21.36 9.05 2.57
CA ILE A 507 -20.05 8.94 3.22
C ILE A 507 -20.05 9.88 4.44
N PRO A 508 -19.87 9.37 5.67
CA PRO A 508 -19.73 10.23 6.84
C PRO A 508 -18.40 10.98 6.77
N ARG A 509 -18.39 12.25 7.19
CA ARG A 509 -17.16 13.05 7.21
C ARG A 509 -16.33 12.83 8.46
N GLU A 510 -16.99 12.54 9.57
CA GLU A 510 -16.36 12.32 10.86
C GLU A 510 -16.18 10.82 11.15
N TYR A 511 -14.95 10.40 11.43
CA TYR A 511 -14.55 9.00 11.70
C TYR A 511 -14.47 8.65 13.19
N ASP A 512 -14.57 9.65 14.07
CA ASP A 512 -14.59 9.46 15.52
C ASP A 512 -15.87 8.73 15.96
N HIS A 513 -15.72 7.79 16.90
CA HIS A 513 -16.79 6.84 17.21
C HIS A 513 -17.14 6.67 18.68
N SER A 514 -16.59 7.49 19.58
CA SER A 514 -16.90 7.43 21.00
C SER A 514 -17.11 8.81 21.60
N PHE A 515 -18.16 8.97 22.42
CA PHE A 515 -18.62 10.27 22.90
C PHE A 515 -19.10 10.19 24.34
N TYR A 516 -19.03 11.32 25.02
CA TYR A 516 -19.70 11.50 26.32
C TYR A 516 -21.18 11.85 26.13
N ASP A 517 -22.01 11.51 27.11
CA ASP A 517 -23.44 11.78 27.13
C ASP A 517 -23.83 13.22 27.55
N ASP A 518 -22.87 14.13 27.70
CA ASP A 518 -23.08 15.51 28.16
C ASP A 518 -23.15 16.55 27.04
N LYS A 519 -22.82 16.16 25.80
CA LYS A 519 -22.82 17.06 24.65
C LYS A 519 -23.60 16.47 23.47
N PRO A 520 -24.17 17.31 22.60
CA PRO A 520 -24.77 16.84 21.37
C PRO A 520 -23.69 16.35 20.41
N LEU A 521 -23.99 15.29 19.65
CA LEU A 521 -23.16 14.87 18.54
C LEU A 521 -23.50 15.69 17.30
N PHE A 522 -22.45 16.00 16.54
CA PHE A 522 -22.54 16.59 15.22
C PHE A 522 -21.96 15.61 14.21
N ARG A 523 -22.69 15.40 13.11
CA ARG A 523 -22.21 14.63 11.97
C ARG A 523 -22.52 15.34 10.67
N THR A 524 -21.65 15.15 9.70
CA THR A 524 -21.80 15.60 8.33
C THR A 524 -21.84 14.37 7.43
N LEU A 525 -22.88 14.27 6.63
CA LEU A 525 -23.12 13.19 5.69
C LEU A 525 -22.92 13.74 4.28
N ASP A 526 -21.88 13.29 3.58
CA ASP A 526 -21.66 13.63 2.18
C ASP A 526 -22.46 12.65 1.31
N VAL A 527 -23.52 13.15 0.70
CA VAL A 527 -24.48 12.37 -0.10
C VAL A 527 -24.09 12.48 -1.56
N TYR A 528 -23.78 11.37 -2.23
CA TYR A 528 -23.30 11.35 -3.62
C TYR A 528 -24.38 10.88 -4.59
N ASN A 529 -24.49 11.57 -5.72
CA ASN A 529 -25.27 11.16 -6.89
C ASN A 529 -24.36 11.11 -8.11
N ASP A 530 -23.65 10.01 -8.32
CA ASP A 530 -22.86 9.78 -9.54
C ASP A 530 -23.67 9.06 -10.64
N THR A 531 -25.00 9.20 -10.64
CA THR A 531 -25.87 8.79 -11.77
C THR A 531 -25.88 9.88 -12.85
N LEU A 532 -26.40 9.56 -14.04
CA LEU A 532 -26.50 10.52 -15.15
C LEU A 532 -27.72 11.44 -15.09
N GLN A 533 -28.52 11.37 -14.01
CA GLN A 533 -29.77 12.10 -13.90
C GLN A 533 -29.85 12.88 -12.59
N GLN A 534 -30.54 14.02 -12.64
CA GLN A 534 -30.94 14.73 -11.44
C GLN A 534 -31.91 13.86 -10.63
N GLN A 535 -31.76 13.83 -9.32
CA GLN A 535 -32.54 12.96 -8.44
C GLN A 535 -33.26 13.75 -7.35
N ASP A 536 -34.50 13.36 -7.06
CA ASP A 536 -35.17 13.73 -5.81
C ASP A 536 -34.69 12.78 -4.71
N VAL A 537 -33.84 13.30 -3.83
CA VAL A 537 -33.18 12.52 -2.80
C VAL A 537 -33.93 12.70 -1.48
N THR A 538 -34.28 11.59 -0.84
CA THR A 538 -34.79 11.59 0.54
C THR A 538 -33.88 10.78 1.45
N LEU A 539 -33.48 11.39 2.57
CA LEU A 539 -32.79 10.72 3.66
C LEU A 539 -33.78 10.44 4.78
N GLU A 540 -33.82 9.20 5.27
CA GLU A 540 -34.44 8.84 6.54
C GLU A 540 -33.35 8.46 7.55
N MET A 541 -33.30 9.17 8.66
CA MET A 541 -32.21 9.06 9.64
C MET A 541 -32.77 8.75 11.02
N GLU A 542 -32.18 7.75 11.69
CA GLU A 542 -32.58 7.33 13.04
C GLU A 542 -31.35 7.00 13.88
N ALA A 543 -31.31 7.52 15.11
CA ALA A 543 -30.33 7.14 16.12
C ALA A 543 -31.02 6.32 17.23
N VAL A 544 -30.49 5.12 17.50
CA VAL A 544 -30.99 4.19 18.53
C VAL A 544 -29.90 3.95 19.56
N GLN A 545 -30.14 4.30 20.82
CA GLN A 545 -29.23 4.08 21.94
C GLN A 545 -29.79 3.03 22.89
N GLY A 546 -29.02 1.98 23.19
CA GLY A 546 -29.47 0.91 24.10
C GLY A 546 -30.80 0.26 23.70
N GLY A 547 -31.12 0.21 22.40
CA GLY A 547 -32.39 -0.31 21.87
C GLY A 547 -33.56 0.70 21.85
N LYS A 548 -33.39 1.92 22.37
CA LYS A 548 -34.40 3.00 22.33
C LYS A 548 -34.06 4.02 21.24
N ALA A 549 -35.01 4.39 20.40
CA ALA A 549 -34.84 5.49 19.46
C ALA A 549 -34.76 6.83 20.22
N VAL A 550 -33.65 7.53 20.07
CA VAL A 550 -33.39 8.82 20.75
C VAL A 550 -33.53 10.02 19.81
N TRP A 551 -33.45 9.79 18.51
CA TRP A 551 -33.59 10.84 17.51
C TRP A 551 -34.02 10.26 16.15
N ARG A 552 -34.84 11.02 15.42
CA ARG A 552 -35.26 10.75 14.04
C ARG A 552 -35.37 12.05 13.26
N GLU A 553 -34.94 12.03 12.02
CA GLU A 553 -35.10 13.15 11.08
C GLU A 553 -35.26 12.60 9.66
N SER A 554 -36.00 13.32 8.82
CA SER A 554 -36.02 13.09 7.37
C SER A 554 -35.74 14.40 6.65
N ARG A 555 -34.99 14.32 5.54
CA ARG A 555 -34.66 15.48 4.69
C ARG A 555 -34.79 15.09 3.23
N SER A 556 -35.37 15.98 2.43
CA SER A 556 -35.46 15.82 0.98
C SER A 556 -34.84 17.02 0.27
N PHE A 557 -34.17 16.79 -0.85
CA PHE A 557 -33.55 17.81 -1.68
C PHE A 557 -33.31 17.29 -3.11
N PHE A 558 -33.19 18.21 -4.06
CA PHE A 558 -32.76 17.87 -5.43
C PHE A 558 -31.24 17.81 -5.51
N GLN A 559 -30.73 16.81 -6.24
CA GLN A 559 -29.30 16.62 -6.41
C GLN A 559 -28.93 16.43 -7.88
N GLU A 560 -28.01 17.27 -8.36
CA GLU A 560 -27.47 17.19 -9.71
C GLU A 560 -26.53 15.97 -9.90
N PRO A 561 -26.41 15.45 -11.13
CA PRO A 561 -25.43 14.42 -11.51
C PRO A 561 -23.97 14.77 -11.17
N GLY A 562 -23.19 13.75 -10.80
CA GLY A 562 -21.75 13.85 -10.56
C GLY A 562 -21.36 14.81 -9.42
N ARG A 563 -22.30 15.12 -8.52
CA ARG A 563 -22.12 16.07 -7.41
C ARG A 563 -22.45 15.40 -6.08
N TYR A 564 -21.93 15.97 -5.01
CA TYR A 564 -22.33 15.61 -3.64
C TYR A 564 -22.97 16.80 -2.91
N VAL A 565 -23.82 16.50 -1.94
CA VAL A 565 -24.44 17.47 -1.01
C VAL A 565 -24.09 17.06 0.41
N SER A 566 -23.59 18.01 1.21
CA SER A 566 -23.30 17.77 2.64
C SER A 566 -24.51 18.05 3.52
N VAL A 567 -25.01 17.03 4.21
CA VAL A 567 -26.11 17.12 5.16
C VAL A 567 -25.57 17.10 6.59
N LYS A 568 -25.70 18.22 7.31
CA LYS A 568 -25.29 18.32 8.72
C LYS A 568 -26.43 17.91 9.64
N ILE A 569 -26.16 16.98 10.56
CA ILE A 569 -27.12 16.50 11.56
C ILE A 569 -26.59 16.74 12.97
N ARG A 570 -27.54 16.88 13.91
CA ARG A 570 -27.27 17.09 15.33
C ARG A 570 -28.28 16.32 16.17
N PHE A 571 -27.79 15.52 17.11
CA PHE A 571 -28.64 14.82 18.07
C PHE A 571 -27.95 14.67 19.43
N GLN A 572 -28.75 14.58 20.49
CA GLN A 572 -28.28 14.48 21.88
C GLN A 572 -28.41 13.04 22.36
N PRO A 573 -27.34 12.40 22.86
CA PRO A 573 -27.43 11.10 23.52
C PRO A 573 -28.23 11.19 24.81
N GLU A 574 -28.89 10.09 25.15
CA GLU A 574 -29.46 9.89 26.47
C GLU A 574 -28.34 9.67 27.49
N LYS A 575 -28.58 10.07 28.74
CA LYS A 575 -27.69 9.76 29.85
C LYS A 575 -27.53 8.25 30.01
N CYS A 576 -26.30 7.79 30.27
CA CYS A 576 -26.02 6.37 30.50
C CYS A 576 -25.22 6.16 31.79
N GLU A 577 -25.37 4.98 32.39
CA GLU A 577 -24.61 4.60 33.59
C GLU A 577 -23.25 3.96 33.24
N GLY A 578 -23.11 3.46 32.01
CA GLY A 578 -21.88 2.86 31.48
C GLY A 578 -21.84 2.92 29.96
N ARG A 579 -20.75 2.36 29.37
CA ARG A 579 -20.56 2.29 27.91
C ARG A 579 -21.80 1.67 27.27
N THR A 580 -22.51 2.47 26.46
CA THR A 580 -23.77 2.08 25.82
C THR A 580 -23.67 2.32 24.31
N PRO A 581 -24.02 1.34 23.45
CA PRO A 581 -23.98 1.54 22.01
C PRO A 581 -25.10 2.48 21.53
N LEU A 582 -24.77 3.35 20.57
CA LEU A 582 -25.70 4.18 19.82
C LEU A 582 -25.52 3.91 18.32
N THR A 583 -26.54 3.41 17.63
CA THR A 583 -26.49 3.14 16.20
C THR A 583 -27.24 4.22 15.43
N LEU A 584 -26.54 4.92 14.53
CA LEU A 584 -27.10 5.79 13.52
C LEU A 584 -27.36 4.98 12.24
N THR A 585 -28.62 4.92 11.82
CA THR A 585 -29.04 4.38 10.53
C THR A 585 -29.46 5.53 9.62
N VAL A 586 -28.91 5.57 8.40
CA VAL A 586 -29.30 6.52 7.36
C VAL A 586 -29.71 5.71 6.13
N LYS A 587 -30.95 5.86 5.71
CA LYS A 587 -31.45 5.31 4.45
C LYS A 587 -31.53 6.44 3.43
N LEU A 588 -31.01 6.18 2.23
CA LEU A 588 -31.03 7.11 1.12
C LEU A 588 -31.94 6.56 0.03
N TYR A 589 -32.89 7.39 -0.40
CA TYR A 589 -33.87 7.09 -1.42
C TYR A 589 -33.72 8.05 -2.61
N HIS A 590 -33.90 7.53 -3.82
CA HIS A 590 -34.17 8.32 -5.02
C HIS A 590 -35.65 8.13 -5.37
N GLY A 591 -36.46 9.17 -5.21
CA GLY A 591 -37.93 9.03 -5.17
C GLY A 591 -38.34 8.04 -4.07
N GLU A 592 -39.07 6.98 -4.45
CA GLU A 592 -39.50 5.92 -3.52
C GLU A 592 -38.51 4.74 -3.43
N ARG A 593 -37.46 4.72 -4.26
CA ARG A 593 -36.53 3.59 -4.34
C ARG A 593 -35.40 3.76 -3.32
N LEU A 594 -35.29 2.79 -2.39
CA LEU A 594 -34.14 2.71 -1.49
C LEU A 594 -32.87 2.37 -2.28
N MET A 595 -31.90 3.27 -2.25
CA MET A 595 -30.64 3.12 -2.98
C MET A 595 -29.49 2.68 -2.08
N TYR A 596 -29.46 3.16 -0.84
CA TYR A 596 -28.36 2.88 0.08
C TYR A 596 -28.80 2.93 1.55
N THR A 597 -28.14 2.16 2.40
CA THR A 597 -28.33 2.20 3.86
C THR A 597 -26.98 2.22 4.55
N MET A 598 -26.66 3.34 5.19
CA MET A 598 -25.52 3.46 6.10
C MET A 598 -25.95 3.02 7.50
N ARG A 599 -25.14 2.20 8.16
CA ARG A 599 -25.22 1.98 9.61
C ARG A 599 -23.88 2.28 10.26
N ARG A 600 -23.88 3.12 11.29
CA ARG A 600 -22.70 3.44 12.09
C ARG A 600 -23.02 3.26 13.56
N THR A 601 -22.16 2.56 14.29
CA THR A 601 -22.30 2.36 15.74
C THR A 601 -21.27 3.19 16.46
N TYR A 602 -21.73 3.93 17.46
CA TYR A 602 -20.94 4.78 18.34
C TYR A 602 -20.98 4.23 19.77
N SER A 603 -19.95 4.48 20.55
CA SER A 603 -19.92 4.16 21.99
C SER A 603 -20.20 5.42 22.82
N ILE A 604 -21.26 5.40 23.63
CA ILE A 604 -21.62 6.52 24.51
C ILE A 604 -21.20 6.22 25.95
N TYR A 605 -20.47 7.14 26.57
CA TYR A 605 -19.96 7.04 27.93
C TYR A 605 -20.58 8.09 28.86
N PRO A 606 -20.76 7.77 30.17
CA PRO A 606 -21.21 8.77 31.13
C PRO A 606 -20.18 9.87 31.27
N ALA A 607 -20.56 11.13 31.12
CA ALA A 607 -19.63 12.24 31.36
C ALA A 607 -19.06 12.27 32.79
N GLN A 608 -19.76 11.66 33.75
CA GLN A 608 -19.34 11.55 35.15
C GLN A 608 -18.01 10.81 35.31
N VAL A 609 -17.63 9.92 34.38
CA VAL A 609 -16.34 9.19 34.44
C VAL A 609 -15.11 10.13 34.40
N LYS A 610 -15.28 11.37 33.95
CA LYS A 610 -14.23 12.41 33.98
C LYS A 610 -13.92 12.94 35.40
N THR A 611 -14.82 12.74 36.35
CA THR A 611 -14.72 13.39 37.68
C THR A 611 -14.92 12.42 38.84
N SER A 612 -15.55 11.28 38.63
CA SER A 612 -15.63 10.23 39.64
C SER A 612 -14.23 9.75 40.03
N PRO A 613 -13.91 9.59 41.32
CA PRO A 613 -12.64 8.98 41.73
C PRO A 613 -12.42 7.62 41.03
N ALA A 614 -11.20 7.41 40.54
CA ALA A 614 -10.74 6.15 39.97
C ALA A 614 -9.95 5.33 41.00
N VAL A 615 -9.17 6.01 41.84
CA VAL A 615 -8.30 5.42 42.86
C VAL A 615 -8.35 6.25 44.13
N ASN A 616 -8.02 5.62 45.27
CA ASN A 616 -7.89 6.33 46.55
C ASN A 616 -6.42 6.47 47.00
N ALA A 617 -5.47 5.93 46.23
CA ALA A 617 -4.04 6.03 46.49
C ALA A 617 -3.58 7.48 46.72
N ALA A 618 -2.65 7.66 47.66
CA ALA A 618 -1.88 8.89 47.76
C ALA A 618 -0.90 8.96 46.59
N ILE A 619 -1.02 10.00 45.77
CA ILE A 619 -0.22 10.21 44.55
C ILE A 619 0.58 11.49 44.70
N SER A 620 1.88 11.43 44.42
CA SER A 620 2.68 12.63 44.16
C SER A 620 2.56 13.01 42.69
N TYR A 621 2.38 14.28 42.36
CA TYR A 621 2.26 14.76 40.99
C TYR A 621 3.25 15.88 40.69
N PHE A 622 3.98 15.74 39.58
CA PHE A 622 4.97 16.72 39.12
C PHE A 622 4.66 17.19 37.69
N GLY A 623 4.50 18.50 37.51
CA GLY A 623 4.37 19.12 36.19
C GLY A 623 3.29 20.22 36.11
N ASN A 624 2.61 20.30 34.96
CA ASN A 624 1.74 21.43 34.61
C ASN A 624 0.40 21.46 35.39
N ASP A 625 -0.28 22.62 35.39
CA ASP A 625 -1.51 22.85 36.16
C ASP A 625 -2.73 22.08 35.63
N ARG A 626 -2.90 22.00 34.31
CA ARG A 626 -4.08 21.39 33.68
C ARG A 626 -4.17 19.92 34.02
N ASP A 627 -3.06 19.22 33.84
CA ASP A 627 -2.96 17.79 34.09
C ASP A 627 -3.12 17.48 35.58
N TYR A 628 -2.64 18.36 36.46
CA TYR A 628 -2.84 18.22 37.91
C TYR A 628 -4.32 18.16 38.29
N GLU A 629 -5.14 19.08 37.76
CA GLU A 629 -6.57 19.13 38.08
C GLU A 629 -7.31 17.87 37.61
N ILE A 630 -6.94 17.33 36.45
CA ILE A 630 -7.48 16.07 35.93
C ILE A 630 -7.09 14.90 36.85
N ILE A 631 -5.81 14.78 37.19
CA ILE A 631 -5.32 13.68 38.05
C ILE A 631 -5.93 13.78 39.44
N ARG A 632 -6.04 14.98 40.00
CA ARG A 632 -6.67 15.23 41.32
C ARG A 632 -8.14 14.86 41.34
N ALA A 633 -8.88 15.06 40.24
CA ALA A 633 -10.27 14.63 40.14
C ALA A 633 -10.39 13.09 40.18
N LEU A 634 -9.46 12.38 39.53
CA LEU A 634 -9.42 10.91 39.50
C LEU A 634 -8.81 10.29 40.76
N ALA A 635 -7.92 11.00 41.45
CA ALA A 635 -7.24 10.60 42.67
C ALA A 635 -7.32 11.74 43.69
N PRO A 636 -8.39 11.80 44.51
CA PRO A 636 -8.64 12.93 45.43
C PRO A 636 -7.51 13.21 46.42
N ASN A 637 -6.67 12.21 46.71
CA ASN A 637 -5.50 12.31 47.59
C ASN A 637 -4.20 12.69 46.84
N CYS A 638 -4.30 13.24 45.62
CA CYS A 638 -3.16 13.69 44.84
C CYS A 638 -2.55 14.99 45.38
N ARG A 639 -1.26 14.95 45.68
CA ARG A 639 -0.45 16.08 46.16
C ARG A 639 0.51 16.55 45.07
N ARG A 640 0.45 17.84 44.73
CA ARG A 640 1.42 18.46 43.83
C ARG A 640 2.77 18.63 44.52
N ILE A 641 3.86 18.39 43.78
CA ILE A 641 5.23 18.59 44.22
C ILE A 641 5.97 19.52 43.24
N GLU A 642 6.90 20.31 43.78
CA GLU A 642 7.71 21.27 43.01
C GLU A 642 9.01 20.66 42.47
N ARG A 643 9.48 19.57 43.07
CA ARG A 643 10.65 18.81 42.62
C ARG A 643 10.37 17.33 42.82
N VAL A 644 10.86 16.49 41.90
CA VAL A 644 10.67 15.03 41.97
C VAL A 644 11.20 14.43 43.28
N GLN A 645 12.26 15.01 43.85
CA GLN A 645 12.83 14.58 45.14
C GLN A 645 11.89 14.79 46.33
N ASP A 646 10.84 15.62 46.18
CA ASP A 646 9.84 15.87 47.21
C ASP A 646 8.69 14.83 47.18
N ALA A 647 8.75 13.86 46.26
CA ALA A 647 7.92 12.65 46.31
C ALA A 647 8.26 11.87 47.60
N GLY A 648 7.28 11.76 48.50
CA GLY A 648 7.47 11.27 49.87
C GLY A 648 7.27 9.76 50.01
N GLN A 649 6.46 9.34 50.99
CA GLN A 649 6.09 7.93 51.20
C GLN A 649 5.02 7.42 50.20
N GLU A 650 4.50 8.29 49.33
CA GLU A 650 3.55 7.92 48.28
C GLU A 650 4.19 6.90 47.33
N LYS A 651 3.50 5.78 47.07
CA LYS A 651 4.01 4.71 46.19
C LYS A 651 3.87 5.03 44.70
N ILE A 652 3.10 6.06 44.34
CA ILE A 652 2.85 6.46 42.96
C ILE A 652 3.27 7.92 42.75
N LEU A 653 4.05 8.15 41.70
CA LEU A 653 4.43 9.45 41.16
C LEU A 653 3.85 9.58 39.74
N VAL A 654 3.11 10.64 39.47
CA VAL A 654 2.63 10.96 38.11
C VAL A 654 3.44 12.13 37.57
N LEU A 655 4.01 11.95 36.38
CA LEU A 655 4.66 12.99 35.61
C LEU A 655 3.69 13.53 34.55
N SER A 656 3.50 14.85 34.51
CA SER A 656 2.59 15.50 33.57
C SER A 656 2.99 15.28 32.11
N SER A 657 2.04 15.51 31.20
CA SER A 657 2.37 15.60 29.78
C SER A 657 3.33 16.77 29.53
N ASN A 658 4.22 16.61 28.53
CA ASN A 658 5.14 17.62 28.01
C ASN A 658 5.90 18.39 29.10
N LEU A 659 6.72 17.69 29.88
CA LEU A 659 7.50 18.30 30.93
C LEU A 659 8.43 19.40 30.40
N PRO A 660 8.54 20.55 31.10
CA PRO A 660 9.38 21.67 30.67
C PRO A 660 10.87 21.47 31.01
N GLN A 661 11.20 20.55 31.92
CA GLN A 661 12.57 20.28 32.38
C GLN A 661 13.27 19.28 31.47
N GLY A 662 14.59 19.47 31.29
CA GLY A 662 15.41 18.60 30.46
C GLY A 662 15.61 17.21 31.08
N GLU A 663 15.84 16.21 30.23
CA GLU A 663 15.99 14.80 30.63
C GLU A 663 17.04 14.57 31.72
N ALA A 664 18.18 15.25 31.63
CA ALA A 664 19.28 15.12 32.58
C ALA A 664 18.92 15.59 34.01
N GLU A 665 18.03 16.58 34.15
CA GLU A 665 17.67 17.13 35.47
C GLU A 665 16.77 16.17 36.26
N LEU A 666 15.97 15.38 35.56
CA LEU A 666 14.98 14.47 36.16
C LEU A 666 15.52 13.06 36.35
N HIS A 667 16.50 12.64 35.54
CA HIS A 667 17.00 11.27 35.47
C HIS A 667 17.37 10.69 36.85
N ASP A 668 18.29 11.33 37.57
CA ASP A 668 18.80 10.84 38.86
C ASP A 668 17.69 10.71 39.92
N ALA A 669 16.77 11.67 39.95
CA ALA A 669 15.68 11.71 40.92
C ALA A 669 14.66 10.58 40.66
N LEU A 670 14.31 10.35 39.39
CA LEU A 670 13.40 9.28 38.99
C LEU A 670 14.03 7.91 39.22
N TYR A 671 15.31 7.74 38.88
CA TYR A 671 16.06 6.52 39.15
C TYR A 671 16.10 6.21 40.66
N ALA A 672 16.41 7.21 41.50
CA ALA A 672 16.41 7.04 42.95
C ALA A 672 15.02 6.66 43.50
N TYR A 673 13.95 7.26 42.97
CA TYR A 673 12.57 6.95 43.36
C TYR A 673 12.18 5.50 43.01
N LEU A 674 12.50 5.05 41.80
CA LEU A 674 12.27 3.66 41.36
C LEU A 674 13.05 2.65 42.19
N LYS A 675 14.32 2.94 42.50
CA LYS A 675 15.18 2.08 43.32
C LYS A 675 14.61 1.85 44.72
N ASN A 676 13.90 2.84 45.26
CA ASN A 676 13.21 2.74 46.54
C ASN A 676 11.83 2.03 46.45
N GLY A 677 11.47 1.49 45.29
CA GLY A 677 10.22 0.76 45.06
C GLY A 677 9.03 1.64 44.67
N GLY A 678 9.28 2.89 44.28
CA GLY A 678 8.27 3.80 43.76
C GLY A 678 7.75 3.38 42.38
N ARG A 679 6.54 3.80 42.04
CA ARG A 679 5.88 3.53 40.76
C ARG A 679 5.62 4.85 40.05
N ILE A 680 5.96 4.94 38.78
CA ILE A 680 5.88 6.17 38.00
C ILE A 680 4.88 5.98 36.87
N LEU A 681 3.93 6.90 36.73
CA LEU A 681 3.16 7.08 35.49
C LEU A 681 3.76 8.25 34.72
N ILE A 682 4.23 8.00 33.51
CA ILE A 682 4.72 9.03 32.60
C ILE A 682 3.66 9.23 31.51
N LEU A 683 3.06 10.41 31.48
CA LEU A 683 2.11 10.83 30.45
C LEU A 683 2.85 11.31 29.20
N GLU A 684 2.14 11.65 28.12
CA GLU A 684 2.72 11.87 26.79
C GLU A 684 3.85 12.92 26.76
N GLN A 685 4.94 12.63 26.05
CA GLN A 685 6.13 13.49 26.02
C GLN A 685 6.59 13.80 24.60
N THR A 686 7.08 15.02 24.41
CA THR A 686 7.68 15.48 23.14
C THR A 686 9.20 15.62 23.21
N GLY A 687 9.79 15.69 24.41
CA GLY A 687 11.23 15.91 24.58
C GLY A 687 11.88 15.12 25.70
N PHE A 688 11.11 14.67 26.68
CA PHE A 688 11.59 13.86 27.80
C PHE A 688 11.40 12.37 27.52
N SER A 689 12.43 11.56 27.72
CA SER A 689 12.31 10.11 27.79
C SER A 689 13.15 9.55 28.94
N PHE A 690 12.75 8.42 29.50
CA PHE A 690 13.37 7.85 30.70
C PHE A 690 14.44 6.81 30.35
N GLY A 691 15.46 6.68 31.21
CA GLY A 691 16.55 5.73 31.00
C GLY A 691 17.21 5.88 29.63
N SER A 692 17.51 4.77 28.98
CA SER A 692 18.04 4.72 27.61
C SER A 692 16.98 4.82 26.50
N MET A 693 15.69 4.93 26.86
CA MET A 693 14.59 4.78 25.90
C MET A 693 14.56 5.90 24.87
N THR A 694 14.34 5.57 23.61
CA THR A 694 14.24 6.56 22.53
C THR A 694 12.78 6.80 22.17
N ILE A 695 12.37 8.07 22.16
CA ILE A 695 11.07 8.49 21.60
C ILE A 695 11.30 8.92 20.16
N ASN A 696 10.54 8.32 19.26
CA ASN A 696 10.48 8.72 17.87
C ASN A 696 9.23 9.56 17.60
N LYS A 697 9.43 10.71 16.96
CA LYS A 697 8.38 11.64 16.57
C LYS A 697 7.83 11.28 15.19
N LYS A 698 6.82 10.42 15.18
CA LYS A 698 6.12 9.91 13.99
C LYS A 698 4.62 9.91 14.29
N GLU A 699 3.82 10.09 13.25
CA GLU A 699 2.36 10.10 13.36
C GLU A 699 1.85 8.68 13.12
N PHE A 700 1.27 8.06 14.16
CA PHE A 700 0.70 6.71 14.07
C PHE A 700 -0.82 6.77 14.05
N LEU A 701 -1.44 6.06 13.10
CA LEU A 701 -2.90 6.08 12.89
C LEU A 701 -3.65 5.23 13.92
N ARG A 702 -2.95 4.27 14.53
CA ARG A 702 -3.54 3.21 15.35
C ARG A 702 -2.53 2.69 16.36
N ALA A 703 -3.04 2.24 17.49
CA ALA A 703 -2.34 1.32 18.38
C ALA A 703 -3.15 0.03 18.56
N HIS A 704 -2.49 -1.05 18.96
CA HIS A 704 -3.18 -2.30 19.25
C HIS A 704 -2.43 -3.14 20.29
N ALA A 705 -3.17 -3.90 21.08
CA ALA A 705 -2.61 -4.78 22.10
C ALA A 705 -2.47 -6.20 21.56
N SER A 706 -1.38 -6.87 21.94
CA SER A 706 -1.24 -8.33 21.80
C SER A 706 -2.34 -9.08 22.59
N ALA A 707 -2.78 -8.55 23.74
CA ALA A 707 -3.91 -9.10 24.50
C ALA A 707 -4.71 -8.01 25.26
N TYR A 708 -6.00 -7.84 24.91
CA TYR A 708 -6.91 -6.90 25.57
C TYR A 708 -7.41 -7.35 26.96
N SER A 709 -7.02 -8.54 27.42
CA SER A 709 -7.33 -9.03 28.77
C SER A 709 -6.52 -8.34 29.88
N HIS A 710 -5.49 -7.56 29.51
CA HIS A 710 -4.68 -6.80 30.47
C HIS A 710 -5.54 -5.80 31.27
N PRO A 711 -5.34 -5.64 32.60
CA PRO A 711 -6.16 -4.75 33.43
C PRO A 711 -6.24 -3.28 32.96
N VAL A 712 -5.16 -2.77 32.38
CA VAL A 712 -5.11 -1.41 31.78
C VAL A 712 -6.15 -1.23 30.66
N PHE A 713 -6.56 -2.31 29.99
CA PHE A 713 -7.54 -2.27 28.90
C PHE A 713 -8.96 -2.62 29.34
N LYS A 714 -9.26 -2.67 30.65
CA LYS A 714 -10.61 -2.99 31.15
C LYS A 714 -11.67 -2.06 30.51
N GLY A 715 -12.59 -2.65 29.74
CA GLY A 715 -13.66 -1.93 29.04
C GLY A 715 -13.27 -1.30 27.70
N LEU A 716 -12.03 -1.53 27.25
CA LEU A 716 -11.47 -1.10 25.96
C LEU A 716 -11.14 -2.33 25.10
N GLY A 717 -11.26 -2.19 23.78
CA GLY A 717 -10.94 -3.23 22.80
C GLY A 717 -10.20 -2.68 21.58
N ASN A 718 -10.10 -3.49 20.54
CA ASN A 718 -9.27 -3.19 19.37
C ASN A 718 -9.67 -1.92 18.63
N ASP A 719 -10.96 -1.61 18.58
CA ASP A 719 -11.46 -0.42 17.88
C ASP A 719 -11.29 0.86 18.70
N ASP A 720 -11.05 0.76 20.01
CA ASP A 720 -10.90 1.91 20.91
C ASP A 720 -9.55 2.63 20.76
N PHE A 721 -8.61 2.07 19.98
CA PHE A 721 -7.27 2.60 19.74
C PHE A 721 -7.03 3.00 18.28
N GLN A 722 -8.07 3.55 17.65
CA GLN A 722 -8.03 4.16 16.31
C GLN A 722 -9.08 5.28 16.23
N CYS A 723 -8.93 6.21 15.28
CA CYS A 723 -9.93 7.25 14.97
C CYS A 723 -10.45 8.02 16.20
N TRP A 724 -9.54 8.53 17.05
CA TRP A 724 -9.90 9.41 18.17
C TRP A 724 -10.33 10.81 17.71
N LEU A 725 -9.89 11.18 16.51
CA LEU A 725 -10.16 12.47 15.87
C LEU A 725 -11.12 12.28 14.68
N PRO A 726 -11.89 13.31 14.33
CA PRO A 726 -12.95 13.17 13.35
C PRO A 726 -12.44 13.16 11.90
N HIS A 727 -11.28 13.73 11.59
CA HIS A 727 -10.89 13.96 10.19
C HIS A 727 -9.98 12.86 9.62
N ALA A 728 -10.02 12.73 8.30
CA ALA A 728 -9.08 11.94 7.52
C ALA A 728 -8.60 12.75 6.32
N GLY A 729 -7.29 12.69 6.08
CA GLY A 729 -6.62 13.29 4.92
C GLY A 729 -6.25 12.24 3.87
N GLU A 730 -5.31 12.61 3.01
CA GLU A 730 -4.81 11.79 1.91
C GLU A 730 -4.15 10.49 2.40
N TYR A 731 -3.50 10.54 3.56
CA TYR A 731 -2.76 9.42 4.16
C TYR A 731 -3.57 8.64 5.21
N GLY A 732 -4.86 8.94 5.37
CA GLY A 732 -5.75 8.31 6.34
C GLY A 732 -6.20 9.23 7.48
N PRO A 733 -6.74 8.68 8.58
CA PRO A 733 -7.27 9.43 9.71
C PRO A 733 -6.20 10.29 10.40
N ASP A 734 -6.61 11.37 11.07
CA ASP A 734 -5.68 12.16 11.88
C ASP A 734 -5.07 11.31 13.01
N SER A 735 -3.77 11.46 13.23
CA SER A 735 -3.06 10.74 14.29
C SER A 735 -3.40 11.29 15.68
N PHE A 736 -3.48 10.38 16.66
CA PHE A 736 -3.58 10.68 18.10
C PHE A 736 -2.35 10.19 18.88
N ILE A 737 -1.31 9.78 18.14
CA ILE A 737 -0.04 9.27 18.65
C ILE A 737 1.06 9.94 17.80
N ASN A 738 1.57 11.07 18.26
CA ASN A 738 2.59 11.86 17.55
C ASN A 738 4.03 11.47 17.92
N SER A 739 4.15 10.58 18.90
CA SER A 739 5.39 10.07 19.45
C SER A 739 5.18 8.63 19.91
N ALA A 740 6.18 7.77 19.76
CA ALA A 740 6.16 6.44 20.36
C ALA A 740 7.58 6.02 20.76
N PHE A 741 7.69 5.15 21.76
CA PHE A 741 8.99 4.60 22.13
C PHE A 741 9.42 3.55 21.09
N GLU A 742 10.70 3.50 20.75
CA GLU A 742 11.27 2.28 20.15
C GLU A 742 11.03 1.11 21.08
N LYS A 743 10.69 -0.07 20.53
CA LYS A 743 10.60 -1.28 21.35
C LYS A 743 11.94 -1.50 22.08
N PRO A 744 11.95 -1.55 23.43
CA PRO A 744 13.17 -1.83 24.18
C PRO A 744 13.71 -3.22 23.83
N VAL A 745 15.02 -3.36 23.78
CA VAL A 745 15.68 -4.65 23.50
C VAL A 745 15.94 -5.40 24.80
N HIS A 746 16.53 -4.72 25.79
CA HIS A 746 16.86 -5.29 27.08
C HIS A 746 15.92 -4.76 28.18
N GLY A 747 15.87 -5.50 29.28
CA GLY A 747 15.16 -5.10 30.49
C GLY A 747 13.80 -5.70 30.73
N ASP A 748 13.27 -5.47 31.94
CA ASP A 748 11.98 -6.04 32.31
C ASP A 748 10.81 -5.16 31.85
N PHE A 749 10.54 -5.13 30.53
CA PHE A 749 9.48 -4.31 29.93
C PHE A 749 8.22 -5.12 29.56
N ASP A 750 6.99 -4.69 29.82
CA ASP A 750 5.77 -5.26 29.22
C ASP A 750 5.29 -4.32 28.11
N ILE A 751 5.31 -4.79 26.85
CA ILE A 751 4.78 -4.03 25.72
C ILE A 751 3.26 -4.21 25.73
N LEU A 752 2.54 -3.17 26.15
CA LEU A 752 1.09 -3.25 26.32
C LEU A 752 0.36 -2.89 25.02
N LEU A 753 0.82 -1.84 24.35
CA LEU A 753 0.37 -1.46 23.01
C LEU A 753 1.54 -1.39 22.04
N GLU A 754 1.24 -1.63 20.78
CA GLU A 754 2.15 -1.54 19.65
C GLU A 754 1.53 -0.65 18.58
N CYS A 755 2.38 -0.01 17.77
CA CYS A 755 1.93 0.77 16.62
C CYS A 755 2.91 0.64 15.45
N SER A 756 2.34 0.64 14.24
CA SER A 756 3.10 0.52 12.99
C SER A 756 3.17 1.85 12.24
N PHE A 757 4.31 2.05 11.60
CA PHE A 757 4.58 3.11 10.64
C PHE A 757 5.36 2.51 9.47
N GLY A 758 5.16 3.04 8.27
CA GLY A 758 5.87 2.62 7.06
C GLY A 758 4.98 2.59 5.81
N ASP A 759 5.62 2.41 4.65
CA ASP A 759 4.95 2.24 3.35
C ASP A 759 5.79 1.31 2.44
N PHE A 760 5.20 0.80 1.36
CA PHE A 760 5.90 0.05 0.30
C PHE A 760 6.77 -1.13 0.79
N ASN A 761 6.28 -1.92 1.74
CA ASN A 761 6.99 -3.06 2.35
C ASN A 761 8.19 -2.62 3.22
N ASP A 762 8.26 -1.36 3.64
CA ASP A 762 9.19 -0.89 4.64
C ASP A 762 8.42 -0.34 5.84
N GLY A 763 8.38 -1.08 6.96
CA GLY A 763 7.58 -0.70 8.13
C GLY A 763 7.31 -1.84 9.11
N GLY A 764 6.25 -1.69 9.89
CA GLY A 764 5.75 -2.68 10.84
C GLY A 764 5.72 -2.17 12.27
N ASP A 765 5.27 -3.03 13.19
CA ASP A 765 5.06 -2.66 14.59
C ASP A 765 6.37 -2.66 15.39
N LEU A 766 7.24 -1.70 15.10
CA LEU A 766 8.56 -1.54 15.74
C LEU A 766 8.54 -0.55 16.92
N TRP A 767 7.38 0.07 17.19
CA TRP A 767 7.19 1.08 18.22
C TRP A 767 6.09 0.69 19.20
N THR A 768 6.17 1.26 20.39
CA THR A 768 5.19 1.08 21.44
C THR A 768 4.76 2.43 22.03
N PRO A 769 3.45 2.75 21.99
CA PRO A 769 2.93 3.96 22.61
C PRO A 769 2.53 3.73 24.07
N LEU A 770 2.56 2.48 24.57
CA LEU A 770 2.27 2.17 25.96
C LEU A 770 3.06 0.93 26.41
N LEU A 771 3.95 1.13 27.38
CA LEU A 771 4.75 0.06 27.96
C LEU A 771 4.89 0.20 29.48
N GLU A 772 5.05 -0.92 30.17
CA GLU A 772 5.52 -0.97 31.57
C GLU A 772 7.02 -1.33 31.56
N TYR A 773 7.86 -0.69 32.36
CA TYR A 773 9.24 -1.10 32.62
C TYR A 773 9.41 -1.32 34.12
N LYS A 774 10.05 -2.41 34.53
CA LYS A 774 10.15 -2.81 35.94
C LYS A 774 11.61 -2.81 36.40
N MET A 775 11.84 -2.32 37.61
CA MET A 775 13.18 -2.26 38.22
C MET A 775 13.09 -2.64 39.69
N GLY A 776 13.39 -3.89 40.01
CA GLY A 776 13.20 -4.43 41.36
C GLY A 776 11.74 -4.26 41.79
N ARG A 777 11.48 -3.59 42.91
CA ARG A 777 10.09 -3.34 43.37
C ARG A 777 9.43 -2.11 42.73
N GLY A 778 10.17 -1.30 42.00
CA GLY A 778 9.68 -0.11 41.33
C GLY A 778 9.29 -0.39 39.88
N ALA A 779 8.52 0.52 39.28
CA ALA A 779 8.13 0.42 37.88
C ALA A 779 7.76 1.75 37.27
N VAL A 780 7.85 1.82 35.94
CA VAL A 780 7.44 2.94 35.10
C VAL A 780 6.35 2.42 34.16
N LEU A 781 5.18 3.04 34.18
CA LEU A 781 4.18 2.89 33.13
C LEU A 781 4.25 4.16 32.27
N ALA A 782 4.65 4.03 31.01
CA ALA A 782 4.88 5.17 30.13
C ALA A 782 3.90 5.14 28.95
N CYS A 783 3.16 6.24 28.77
CA CYS A 783 2.12 6.39 27.76
C CYS A 783 2.47 7.55 26.82
N GLN A 784 2.46 7.30 25.52
CA GLN A 784 2.61 8.31 24.45
C GLN A 784 1.33 8.52 23.64
N LEU A 785 0.26 7.80 23.96
CA LEU A 785 -1.07 8.23 23.52
C LEU A 785 -1.34 9.59 24.16
N GLU A 786 -1.85 10.56 23.39
CA GLU A 786 -2.09 11.93 23.88
C GLU A 786 -3.33 12.01 24.79
N VAL A 787 -3.31 11.27 25.90
CA VAL A 787 -4.46 11.06 26.79
C VAL A 787 -4.87 12.35 27.50
N MET A 788 -3.92 13.22 27.87
CA MET A 788 -4.22 14.48 28.53
C MET A 788 -4.70 15.53 27.54
N ARG A 789 -4.14 15.54 26.33
CA ARG A 789 -4.62 16.40 25.24
C ARG A 789 -6.11 16.14 24.95
N TYR A 790 -6.50 14.87 24.87
CA TYR A 790 -7.82 14.46 24.41
C TYR A 790 -8.83 14.08 25.51
N TYR A 791 -8.45 14.16 26.79
CA TYR A 791 -9.24 13.75 27.96
C TYR A 791 -10.70 14.25 27.95
N ASP A 792 -10.91 15.54 27.65
CA ASP A 792 -12.20 16.23 27.79
C ASP A 792 -13.25 15.79 26.75
N PHE A 793 -12.83 15.17 25.65
CA PHE A 793 -13.69 14.86 24.50
C PHE A 793 -13.56 13.43 23.96
N VAL A 794 -12.49 12.70 24.27
CA VAL A 794 -12.31 11.29 23.88
C VAL A 794 -12.48 10.38 25.11
N PRO A 795 -13.60 9.64 25.24
CA PRO A 795 -13.84 8.77 26.39
C PRO A 795 -12.79 7.68 26.60
N GLN A 796 -12.22 7.15 25.52
CA GLN A 796 -11.19 6.12 25.57
C GLN A 796 -9.94 6.60 26.31
N ALA A 797 -9.53 7.86 26.08
CA ALA A 797 -8.41 8.49 26.79
C ALA A 797 -8.67 8.54 28.31
N CYS A 798 -9.88 8.93 28.71
CA CYS A 798 -10.28 8.97 30.12
C CYS A 798 -10.30 7.57 30.75
N VAL A 799 -10.94 6.60 30.10
CA VAL A 799 -11.02 5.22 30.61
C VAL A 799 -9.62 4.60 30.73
N LEU A 800 -8.75 4.83 29.74
CA LEU A 800 -7.37 4.36 29.77
C LEU A 800 -6.61 4.96 30.96
N LEU A 801 -6.68 6.29 31.16
CA LEU A 801 -6.02 6.96 32.30
C LEU A 801 -6.50 6.42 33.65
N ARG A 802 -7.82 6.23 33.80
CA ARG A 802 -8.41 5.62 35.01
C ARG A 802 -7.85 4.23 35.28
N ASN A 803 -7.79 3.39 34.24
CA ASN A 803 -7.29 2.03 34.35
C ASN A 803 -5.78 1.99 34.64
N MET A 804 -4.99 2.90 34.08
CA MET A 804 -3.55 3.01 34.37
C MET A 804 -3.29 3.36 35.84
N LEU A 805 -4.04 4.33 36.39
CA LEU A 805 -3.94 4.70 37.81
C LEU A 805 -4.33 3.52 38.72
N ALA A 806 -5.45 2.85 38.43
CA ALA A 806 -5.91 1.68 39.19
C ALA A 806 -4.91 0.52 39.12
N TYR A 807 -4.36 0.26 37.94
CA TYR A 807 -3.33 -0.76 37.74
C TYR A 807 -2.09 -0.50 38.60
N LEU A 808 -1.62 0.75 38.68
CA LEU A 808 -0.46 1.11 39.49
C LEU A 808 -0.72 1.05 41.00
N GLU A 809 -1.96 1.16 41.49
CA GLU A 809 -2.30 1.03 42.91
C GLU A 809 -2.16 -0.43 43.39
N GLU A 810 -2.71 -1.38 42.62
CA GLU A 810 -2.84 -2.78 43.02
C GLU A 810 -1.59 -3.64 42.71
N ARG A 811 -0.62 -3.10 41.96
CA ARG A 811 0.49 -3.91 41.43
C ARG A 811 1.46 -4.38 42.51
N ILE A 812 1.82 -5.66 42.49
CA ILE A 812 2.90 -6.26 43.29
C ILE A 812 3.75 -7.10 42.34
N TYR A 813 5.07 -6.90 42.37
CA TYR A 813 6.04 -7.68 41.62
C TYR A 813 6.60 -8.77 42.52
N ASP A 814 6.30 -10.02 42.19
CA ASP A 814 6.81 -11.20 42.90
C ASP A 814 7.88 -11.88 42.04
N TYR A 815 9.12 -11.83 42.52
CA TYR A 815 10.28 -12.40 41.83
C TYR A 815 10.71 -13.69 42.52
N GLN A 816 11.04 -14.69 41.72
CA GLN A 816 11.59 -15.95 42.18
C GLN A 816 13.12 -15.89 42.12
N ASN A 817 13.79 -16.58 43.05
CA ASN A 817 15.22 -16.82 42.89
C ASN A 817 15.42 -17.79 41.70
N THR A 818 16.23 -17.37 40.73
CA THR A 818 16.53 -18.15 39.52
C THR A 818 17.86 -18.89 39.67
N GLY A 819 17.84 -20.21 39.44
CA GLY A 819 19.04 -21.02 39.24
C GLY A 819 19.25 -21.32 37.75
N ILE A 820 20.50 -21.54 37.33
CA ILE A 820 20.81 -22.05 35.98
C ILE A 820 21.67 -23.31 36.01
N ILE A 821 21.46 -24.18 35.03
CA ILE A 821 22.38 -25.25 34.64
C ILE A 821 22.52 -25.14 33.12
N ALA A 822 23.42 -24.26 32.65
CA ALA A 822 23.50 -23.89 31.24
C ALA A 822 24.88 -24.19 30.63
N ALA A 823 24.89 -24.46 29.32
CA ALA A 823 26.12 -24.53 28.52
C ALA A 823 26.75 -23.14 28.39
N LYS A 824 27.98 -23.06 27.87
CA LYS A 824 28.72 -21.81 27.80
C LYS A 824 28.04 -20.78 26.89
N GLU A 825 27.54 -21.19 25.73
CA GLU A 825 26.87 -20.30 24.78
C GLU A 825 25.54 -19.78 25.34
N ASP A 826 24.70 -20.66 25.87
CA ASP A 826 23.43 -20.29 26.51
C ASP A 826 23.64 -19.37 27.71
N LYS A 827 24.70 -19.59 28.49
CA LYS A 827 25.08 -18.68 29.58
C LYS A 827 25.40 -17.29 29.06
N ALA A 828 26.18 -17.18 27.99
CA ALA A 828 26.51 -15.89 27.39
C ALA A 828 25.25 -15.14 26.91
N PHE A 829 24.28 -15.87 26.35
CA PHE A 829 22.97 -15.30 26.02
C PHE A 829 22.21 -14.82 27.26
N LEU A 830 22.09 -15.65 28.30
CA LEU A 830 21.40 -15.28 29.55
C LEU A 830 22.07 -14.07 30.23
N ASP A 831 23.40 -13.97 30.16
CA ASP A 831 24.16 -12.78 30.60
C ASP A 831 23.81 -11.55 29.76
N ALA A 832 23.68 -11.69 28.43
CA ALA A 832 23.29 -10.60 27.52
C ALA A 832 21.84 -10.11 27.74
N LEU A 833 20.95 -10.96 28.28
CA LEU A 833 19.62 -10.54 28.71
C LEU A 833 19.66 -9.62 29.97
N GLY A 834 20.77 -9.63 30.71
CA GLY A 834 20.85 -9.04 32.05
C GLY A 834 20.12 -9.88 33.11
N LEU A 835 20.01 -11.20 32.92
CA LEU A 835 19.29 -12.07 33.85
C LEU A 835 20.04 -12.19 35.19
N VAL A 836 19.33 -12.02 36.31
CA VAL A 836 19.87 -12.27 37.65
C VAL A 836 19.67 -13.74 38.03
N TYR A 837 20.76 -14.50 38.17
CA TYR A 837 20.70 -15.93 38.48
C TYR A 837 21.83 -16.41 39.41
N ARG A 838 21.75 -17.69 39.83
CA ARG A 838 22.79 -18.42 40.58
C ARG A 838 23.19 -19.72 39.88
N GLU A 839 24.48 -20.00 39.82
CA GLU A 839 25.03 -21.29 39.32
C GLU A 839 25.18 -22.33 40.43
N GLN A 840 25.43 -21.88 41.66
CA GLN A 840 25.50 -22.71 42.85
C GLN A 840 24.36 -22.36 43.78
N PHE A 841 23.48 -23.32 44.04
CA PHE A 841 22.28 -23.13 44.83
C PHE A 841 21.88 -24.42 45.54
N ALA A 842 21.16 -24.26 46.66
CA ALA A 842 20.37 -25.34 47.22
C ALA A 842 19.03 -25.40 46.49
N TRP A 843 18.52 -26.60 46.20
CA TRP A 843 17.26 -26.79 45.47
C TRP A 843 16.07 -26.07 46.09
N ASP A 844 16.01 -25.96 47.42
CA ASP A 844 14.94 -25.26 48.15
C ASP A 844 15.12 -23.72 48.18
N SER A 845 16.23 -23.21 47.64
CA SER A 845 16.52 -21.77 47.62
C SER A 845 16.14 -21.05 46.33
N ILE A 846 15.72 -21.82 45.30
CA ILE A 846 15.29 -21.32 43.99
C ILE A 846 13.82 -21.68 43.74
N GLY A 847 13.12 -20.83 42.98
CA GLY A 847 11.75 -21.08 42.51
C GLY A 847 11.66 -21.28 40.99
N LEU A 848 12.66 -20.81 40.26
CA LEU A 848 12.80 -20.96 38.82
C LEU A 848 14.16 -21.56 38.49
N LEU A 849 14.18 -22.55 37.59
CA LEU A 849 15.38 -23.15 37.04
C LEU A 849 15.39 -22.98 35.51
N ILE A 850 16.52 -22.57 34.95
CA ILE A 850 16.75 -22.56 33.49
C ILE A 850 17.82 -23.58 33.16
N VAL A 851 17.57 -24.42 32.16
CA VAL A 851 18.51 -25.48 31.80
C VAL A 851 18.82 -25.50 30.30
N SER A 852 20.10 -25.71 30.00
CA SER A 852 20.55 -26.30 28.75
C SER A 852 20.58 -27.82 28.95
N PRO A 853 19.87 -28.62 28.14
CA PRO A 853 19.77 -30.07 28.34
C PRO A 853 21.12 -30.77 28.46
N GLU A 854 22.08 -30.38 27.62
CA GLU A 854 23.41 -30.99 27.57
C GLU A 854 24.19 -30.76 28.87
N ALA A 855 24.07 -29.57 29.46
CA ALA A 855 24.70 -29.23 30.73
C ALA A 855 23.98 -29.87 31.93
N ALA A 856 22.69 -30.15 31.81
CA ALA A 856 21.87 -30.75 32.84
C ALA A 856 21.81 -32.29 32.80
N ALA A 857 22.48 -32.93 31.83
CA ALA A 857 22.52 -34.37 31.66
C ALA A 857 23.00 -35.08 32.94
N GLY A 858 22.27 -36.11 33.36
CA GLY A 858 22.54 -36.87 34.59
C GLY A 858 21.95 -36.26 35.87
N ARG A 859 21.27 -35.10 35.80
CA ARG A 859 20.58 -34.46 36.95
C ARG A 859 19.05 -34.50 36.84
N GLU A 860 18.51 -35.33 35.95
CA GLU A 860 17.08 -35.38 35.64
C GLU A 860 16.23 -35.70 36.87
N GLN A 861 16.71 -36.60 37.73
CA GLN A 861 15.99 -36.97 38.95
C GLN A 861 15.94 -35.83 39.98
N GLU A 862 17.01 -35.04 40.10
CA GLU A 862 17.02 -33.87 40.99
C GLU A 862 16.06 -32.78 40.49
N ILE A 863 16.06 -32.53 39.17
CA ILE A 863 15.15 -31.58 38.53
C ILE A 863 13.68 -32.02 38.70
N ARG A 864 13.40 -33.31 38.59
CA ARG A 864 12.05 -33.86 38.81
C ARG A 864 11.56 -33.62 40.24
N LEU A 865 12.41 -33.85 41.24
CA LEU A 865 12.08 -33.56 42.64
C LEU A 865 11.83 -32.06 42.89
N PHE A 866 12.58 -31.19 42.22
CA PHE A 866 12.34 -29.74 42.26
C PHE A 866 10.97 -29.37 41.67
N LEU A 867 10.59 -29.96 40.53
CA LEU A 867 9.26 -29.77 39.93
C LEU A 867 8.13 -30.29 40.81
N GLU A 868 8.29 -31.45 41.45
CA GLU A 868 7.32 -32.03 42.39
C GLU A 868 7.07 -31.12 43.61
N ARG A 869 8.06 -30.30 43.99
CA ARG A 869 7.96 -29.29 45.05
C ARG A 869 7.33 -27.97 44.59
N GLY A 870 6.89 -27.88 43.33
CA GLY A 870 6.27 -26.69 42.75
C GLY A 870 7.24 -25.73 42.06
N GLY A 871 8.50 -26.11 41.91
CA GLY A 871 9.48 -25.36 41.12
C GLY A 871 9.05 -25.21 39.65
N ARG A 872 9.54 -24.15 38.99
CA ARG A 872 9.31 -23.89 37.56
C ARG A 872 10.58 -24.12 36.76
N LEU A 873 10.44 -24.70 35.57
CA LEU A 873 11.57 -25.02 34.68
C LEU A 873 11.36 -24.40 33.31
N LEU A 874 12.35 -23.66 32.81
CA LEU A 874 12.50 -23.36 31.39
C LEU A 874 13.63 -24.23 30.82
N CYS A 875 13.29 -25.03 29.82
CA CYS A 875 14.27 -25.70 28.98
C CYS A 875 14.52 -24.86 27.74
N LEU A 876 15.78 -24.47 27.54
CA LEU A 876 16.26 -23.88 26.28
C LEU A 876 16.20 -24.95 25.15
N PRO A 877 16.35 -24.56 23.87
CA PRO A 877 16.17 -25.46 22.73
C PRO A 877 16.92 -26.78 22.87
N VAL A 878 16.30 -27.86 22.38
CA VAL A 878 16.82 -29.23 22.57
C VAL A 878 16.95 -29.92 21.22
N GLY A 879 18.08 -30.58 20.96
CA GLY A 879 18.24 -31.37 19.73
C GLY A 879 17.50 -32.72 19.76
N ASN A 880 17.10 -33.20 20.94
CA ASN A 880 16.33 -34.44 21.11
C ASN A 880 15.46 -34.41 22.38
N GLY A 881 14.38 -35.18 22.40
CA GLY A 881 13.41 -35.20 23.50
C GLY A 881 13.77 -36.08 24.71
N ALA A 882 14.93 -36.74 24.75
CA ALA A 882 15.24 -37.73 25.79
C ALA A 882 15.33 -37.11 27.19
N PHE A 883 16.03 -35.97 27.31
CA PHE A 883 16.14 -35.23 28.56
C PHE A 883 14.77 -34.76 29.07
N LEU A 884 13.98 -34.13 28.19
CA LEU A 884 12.63 -33.67 28.52
C LEU A 884 11.71 -34.83 28.90
N SER A 885 11.86 -35.99 28.25
CA SER A 885 11.09 -37.18 28.60
C SER A 885 11.42 -37.69 30.01
N ALA A 886 12.69 -37.68 30.37
CA ALA A 886 13.14 -38.09 31.70
C ALA A 886 12.66 -37.12 32.81
N VAL A 887 12.70 -35.82 32.54
CA VAL A 887 12.28 -34.77 33.49
C VAL A 887 10.75 -34.70 33.65
N THR A 888 10.00 -34.75 32.55
CA THR A 888 8.53 -34.66 32.58
C THR A 888 7.85 -35.98 32.92
N GLY A 889 8.51 -37.12 32.63
CA GLY A 889 7.90 -38.44 32.73
C GLY A 889 6.96 -38.79 31.58
N LEU A 890 6.90 -37.97 30.54
CA LEU A 890 6.09 -38.17 29.35
C LEU A 890 6.98 -38.43 28.14
N PRO A 891 6.54 -39.16 27.12
CA PRO A 891 7.28 -39.26 25.87
C PRO A 891 7.24 -37.89 25.15
N VAL A 892 8.41 -37.24 25.03
CA VAL A 892 8.59 -35.97 24.31
C VAL A 892 9.29 -36.26 22.99
N SER A 893 8.68 -35.86 21.88
CA SER A 893 9.28 -35.92 20.54
C SER A 893 9.78 -34.55 20.10
N VAL A 894 10.88 -34.56 19.37
CA VAL A 894 11.49 -33.37 18.78
C VAL A 894 11.85 -33.71 17.35
N GLU A 895 11.45 -32.86 16.40
CA GLU A 895 11.67 -33.07 14.98
C GLU A 895 12.21 -31.82 14.32
N LYS A 896 13.20 -31.96 13.44
CA LYS A 896 13.80 -30.83 12.74
C LYS A 896 12.88 -30.30 11.64
N ARG A 897 12.29 -29.13 11.88
CA ARG A 897 11.32 -28.45 11.02
C ARG A 897 11.47 -26.93 11.20
N PRO A 898 12.35 -26.27 10.44
CA PRO A 898 12.55 -24.82 10.55
C PRO A 898 11.29 -24.03 10.22
N THR A 899 11.12 -22.89 10.88
CA THR A 899 10.03 -21.95 10.57
C THR A 899 10.49 -20.51 10.74
N TYR A 900 9.96 -19.63 9.90
CA TYR A 900 10.17 -18.17 9.94
C TYR A 900 9.11 -17.47 10.78
N GLN A 901 8.07 -18.16 11.23
CA GLN A 901 6.96 -17.51 11.89
C GLN A 901 6.26 -18.39 12.92
N LEU A 902 5.97 -17.80 14.09
CA LEU A 902 5.14 -18.40 15.11
C LEU A 902 3.98 -17.48 15.50
N TRP A 903 2.89 -18.10 15.97
CA TRP A 903 1.78 -17.43 16.61
C TRP A 903 1.68 -17.83 18.08
N PRO A 904 1.62 -16.86 19.01
CA PRO A 904 1.51 -17.12 20.44
C PRO A 904 0.07 -17.36 20.88
N ASP A 905 -0.11 -18.20 21.91
CA ASP A 905 -1.38 -18.37 22.61
C ASP A 905 -1.46 -17.40 23.80
N TYR A 906 -2.07 -16.24 23.57
CA TYR A 906 -2.25 -15.19 24.58
C TYR A 906 -3.22 -15.56 25.71
N THR A 907 -3.87 -16.73 25.67
CA THR A 907 -4.65 -17.23 26.82
C THR A 907 -3.76 -17.80 27.92
N GLU A 908 -2.51 -18.15 27.59
CA GLU A 908 -1.52 -18.63 28.56
C GLU A 908 -0.71 -17.44 29.12
N PRO A 909 -0.61 -17.29 30.46
CA PRO A 909 0.10 -16.18 31.09
C PRO A 909 1.56 -16.01 30.67
N GLU A 910 2.22 -17.11 30.30
CA GLU A 910 3.62 -17.15 29.84
C GLU A 910 3.86 -16.35 28.55
N MET A 911 2.83 -16.21 27.71
CA MET A 911 2.91 -15.52 26.41
C MET A 911 2.47 -14.05 26.47
N ARG A 912 2.07 -13.56 27.64
CA ARG A 912 1.65 -12.16 27.80
C ARG A 912 2.82 -11.20 27.47
N GLY A 913 2.53 -10.18 26.67
CA GLY A 913 3.52 -9.17 26.29
C GLY A 913 4.57 -9.65 25.26
N VAL A 914 4.51 -10.91 24.81
CA VAL A 914 5.32 -11.40 23.69
C VAL A 914 4.70 -10.88 22.39
N SER A 915 5.41 -10.00 21.66
CA SER A 915 4.86 -9.43 20.44
C SER A 915 4.90 -10.43 19.28
N VAL A 916 3.85 -10.49 18.45
CA VAL A 916 3.86 -11.35 17.26
C VAL A 916 4.94 -10.94 16.25
N VAL A 917 5.36 -9.68 16.27
CA VAL A 917 6.43 -9.17 15.39
C VAL A 917 7.78 -9.76 15.78
N ASP A 918 7.99 -10.05 17.06
CA ASP A 918 9.20 -10.73 17.54
C ASP A 918 9.19 -12.22 17.22
N LEU A 919 8.00 -12.77 16.94
CA LEU A 919 7.81 -14.14 16.48
C LEU A 919 7.76 -14.25 14.95
N PHE A 920 8.08 -13.17 14.24
CA PHE A 920 8.07 -13.07 12.78
C PHE A 920 9.48 -12.75 12.26
N GLY A 921 10.14 -13.72 11.62
CA GLY A 921 11.54 -13.64 11.20
C GLY A 921 11.78 -13.01 9.82
N MET A 922 10.73 -12.47 9.18
CA MET A 922 10.83 -11.87 7.84
C MET A 922 10.89 -10.34 7.91
N ASP A 923 12.12 -9.82 8.01
CA ASP A 923 12.41 -8.37 7.98
C ASP A 923 12.74 -7.87 6.57
N LYS A 924 13.33 -8.72 5.73
CA LYS A 924 13.59 -8.43 4.31
C LYS A 924 12.42 -8.91 3.48
N VAL A 925 11.52 -8.01 3.19
CA VAL A 925 10.37 -8.26 2.32
C VAL A 925 10.67 -7.81 0.89
N GLY A 926 9.93 -8.33 -0.09
CA GLY A 926 10.17 -8.03 -1.52
C GLY A 926 10.13 -6.53 -1.79
N MET A 927 11.11 -6.02 -2.55
CA MET A 927 11.29 -4.59 -2.88
C MET A 927 11.66 -3.67 -1.69
N SER A 928 11.89 -4.23 -0.48
CA SER A 928 12.37 -3.45 0.66
C SER A 928 13.76 -2.86 0.38
N PRO A 929 14.00 -1.56 0.67
CA PRO A 929 15.29 -0.92 0.51
C PRO A 929 16.31 -1.27 1.62
N ARG A 930 15.88 -2.01 2.65
CA ARG A 930 16.72 -2.37 3.80
C ARG A 930 17.72 -3.48 3.46
N GLU A 931 18.95 -3.34 3.98
CA GLU A 931 19.97 -4.39 3.92
C GLU A 931 19.87 -5.39 5.09
N VAL A 932 18.73 -6.05 5.21
CA VAL A 932 18.51 -7.11 6.21
C VAL A 932 18.32 -8.47 5.53
N ALA A 933 18.40 -9.56 6.30
CA ALA A 933 18.15 -10.93 5.82
C ALA A 933 17.08 -11.58 6.70
N ASN A 934 16.21 -12.39 6.09
CA ASN A 934 15.19 -13.17 6.80
C ASN A 934 15.85 -14.30 7.59
N ARG A 935 15.30 -14.61 8.77
CA ARG A 935 15.87 -15.57 9.71
C ARG A 935 14.80 -16.53 10.19
N PHE A 936 15.17 -17.80 10.39
CA PHE A 936 14.31 -18.71 11.13
C PHE A 936 14.11 -18.19 12.56
N VAL A 937 12.92 -18.38 13.11
CA VAL A 937 12.62 -18.07 14.52
C VAL A 937 12.68 -19.32 15.40
N ALA A 938 12.54 -20.50 14.80
CA ALA A 938 12.71 -21.79 15.44
C ALA A 938 13.12 -22.86 14.41
N VAL A 939 13.87 -23.88 14.85
CA VAL A 939 14.42 -24.93 13.95
C VAL A 939 13.76 -26.29 14.18
N ASP A 940 13.34 -26.58 15.41
CA ASP A 940 12.85 -27.89 15.81
C ASP A 940 11.44 -27.77 16.39
N THR A 941 10.54 -28.67 16.04
CA THR A 941 9.21 -28.78 16.65
C THR A 941 9.26 -29.64 17.89
N ILE A 942 8.29 -29.46 18.78
CA ILE A 942 8.16 -30.24 20.01
C ILE A 942 6.73 -30.74 20.19
N ASP A 943 6.57 -32.01 20.56
CA ASP A 943 5.27 -32.58 20.90
C ASP A 943 5.35 -33.55 22.09
N ALA A 944 4.26 -33.66 22.83
CA ALA A 944 4.09 -34.61 23.93
C ALA A 944 2.61 -34.78 24.32
N PRO A 945 2.21 -35.91 24.92
CA PRO A 945 0.84 -36.11 25.37
C PRO A 945 0.39 -35.05 26.39
N GLY A 946 -0.74 -34.39 26.12
CA GLY A 946 -1.34 -33.42 27.04
C GLY A 946 -0.60 -32.09 27.16
N ILE A 947 0.27 -31.74 26.21
CA ILE A 947 0.95 -30.44 26.19
C ILE A 947 -0.04 -29.29 26.00
N LYS A 948 0.25 -28.16 26.62
CA LYS A 948 -0.29 -26.86 26.22
C LYS A 948 0.65 -26.24 25.19
N ARG A 949 0.14 -25.90 24.01
CA ARG A 949 0.93 -25.31 22.92
C ARG A 949 0.98 -23.79 23.12
N LEU A 950 2.10 -23.26 23.59
CA LEU A 950 2.30 -21.83 23.85
C LEU A 950 2.56 -21.02 22.58
N ALA A 951 3.28 -21.59 21.61
CA ALA A 951 3.52 -20.99 20.30
C ALA A 951 3.57 -22.06 19.21
N LYS A 952 2.91 -21.78 18.08
CA LYS A 952 2.81 -22.71 16.94
C LYS A 952 3.20 -22.04 15.63
N SER A 953 3.59 -22.80 14.62
CA SER A 953 3.76 -22.26 13.26
C SER A 953 2.46 -21.62 12.75
N VAL A 954 2.62 -20.62 11.89
CA VAL A 954 1.53 -20.03 11.12
C VAL A 954 1.52 -20.67 9.74
N GLU A 955 0.48 -21.44 9.48
CA GLU A 955 0.25 -22.11 8.20
C GLU A 955 -0.56 -21.20 7.26
N ASP A 956 -0.70 -21.57 6.00
CA ASP A 956 -1.50 -20.84 4.99
C ASP A 956 -1.00 -19.44 4.62
N THR A 957 0.27 -19.15 4.91
CA THR A 957 0.91 -17.90 4.52
C THR A 957 1.78 -18.09 3.28
N ILE A 958 1.94 -17.02 2.50
CA ILE A 958 2.82 -16.99 1.32
C ILE A 958 4.16 -16.33 1.63
N TRP A 959 4.44 -16.04 2.91
CA TRP A 959 5.57 -15.20 3.27
C TRP A 959 6.90 -15.84 2.90
N GLU A 960 7.02 -17.16 3.05
CA GLU A 960 8.22 -17.89 2.66
C GLU A 960 8.45 -17.82 1.15
N ASP A 961 7.42 -18.11 0.34
CA ASP A 961 7.57 -18.07 -1.11
C ASP A 961 7.88 -16.64 -1.60
N LEU A 962 7.25 -15.63 -1.00
CA LEU A 962 7.45 -14.23 -1.38
C LEU A 962 8.81 -13.68 -0.94
N PHE A 963 9.22 -13.93 0.31
CA PHE A 963 10.35 -13.24 0.94
C PHE A 963 11.63 -14.08 0.96
N VAL A 964 11.54 -15.39 0.81
CA VAL A 964 12.69 -16.31 0.82
C VAL A 964 12.92 -16.89 -0.57
N ASP A 965 11.91 -17.51 -1.17
CA ASP A 965 12.04 -18.18 -2.47
C ASP A 965 11.93 -17.22 -3.66
N ASN A 966 11.63 -15.94 -3.39
CA ASN A 966 11.55 -14.86 -4.36
C ASN A 966 10.52 -15.12 -5.48
N HIS A 967 9.41 -15.77 -5.15
CA HIS A 967 8.24 -15.99 -6.02
C HIS A 967 7.34 -14.74 -6.07
N GLY A 968 7.92 -13.59 -6.44
CA GLY A 968 7.29 -12.27 -6.34
C GLY A 968 6.48 -11.79 -7.54
N ASP A 969 6.41 -12.56 -8.64
CA ASP A 969 5.72 -12.15 -9.87
C ASP A 969 4.22 -11.95 -9.67
N GLU A 970 3.65 -10.93 -10.33
CA GLU A 970 2.25 -10.48 -10.18
C GLU A 970 1.24 -11.61 -10.28
N TYR A 971 1.36 -12.36 -11.38
CA TYR A 971 0.43 -13.41 -11.76
C TYR A 971 0.48 -14.62 -10.81
N CYS A 972 1.53 -14.75 -9.98
CA CYS A 972 1.72 -15.90 -9.09
C CYS A 972 1.13 -15.70 -7.69
N LYS A 973 1.11 -14.46 -7.15
CA LYS A 973 0.82 -14.22 -5.72
C LYS A 973 -0.48 -14.89 -5.25
N ARG A 974 -1.58 -14.72 -5.98
CA ARG A 974 -2.89 -15.30 -5.60
C ARG A 974 -2.99 -16.80 -5.82
N ALA A 975 -2.36 -17.32 -6.87
CA ALA A 975 -2.27 -18.76 -7.08
C ALA A 975 -1.49 -19.42 -5.94
N LEU A 976 -0.41 -18.78 -5.47
CA LEU A 976 0.38 -19.23 -4.32
C LEU A 976 -0.43 -19.21 -3.02
N VAL A 977 -1.20 -18.15 -2.73
CA VAL A 977 -2.09 -18.12 -1.55
C VAL A 977 -3.07 -19.28 -1.57
N ALA A 978 -3.73 -19.50 -2.71
CA ALA A 978 -4.70 -20.59 -2.84
C ALA A 978 -4.05 -21.97 -2.73
N TYR A 979 -2.87 -22.13 -3.33
CA TYR A 979 -2.09 -23.36 -3.27
C TYR A 979 -1.62 -23.69 -1.84
N LYS A 980 -1.12 -22.69 -1.09
CA LYS A 980 -0.69 -22.90 0.31
C LYS A 980 -1.86 -23.30 1.20
N LYS A 981 -3.03 -22.67 1.04
CA LYS A 981 -4.26 -23.06 1.76
C LYS A 981 -4.67 -24.51 1.54
N GLU A 982 -4.40 -25.08 0.36
CA GLU A 982 -4.69 -26.50 0.09
C GLU A 982 -3.62 -27.43 0.67
N LEU A 983 -2.39 -26.95 0.82
CA LEU A 983 -1.26 -27.69 1.39
C LEU A 983 -1.04 -27.43 2.88
N ALA A 984 -1.96 -26.71 3.53
CA ALA A 984 -1.95 -26.41 4.94
C ALA A 984 -1.63 -27.66 5.76
N GLU A 985 -0.46 -27.69 6.41
CA GLU A 985 -0.17 -28.74 7.38
C GLU A 985 -0.83 -28.38 8.72
N GLU A 986 -0.93 -29.33 9.66
CA GLU A 986 -1.36 -28.97 11.01
C GLU A 986 -0.28 -28.09 11.65
N ALA A 987 -0.69 -26.92 12.18
CA ALA A 987 0.19 -26.01 12.89
C ALA A 987 0.98 -26.74 13.99
N ARG A 988 2.30 -26.75 13.83
CA ARG A 988 3.22 -27.48 14.70
C ARG A 988 3.61 -26.64 15.90
N CYS A 989 3.89 -27.30 17.02
CA CYS A 989 4.25 -26.64 18.25
C CYS A 989 5.76 -26.43 18.36
N TYR A 990 6.18 -25.23 18.76
CA TYR A 990 7.59 -24.86 18.94
C TYR A 990 7.89 -24.35 20.35
N MET A 991 6.85 -23.96 21.08
CA MET A 991 6.95 -23.66 22.50
C MET A 991 5.78 -24.34 23.21
N ALA A 992 6.08 -25.18 24.19
CA ALA A 992 5.09 -26.01 24.86
C ALA A 992 5.24 -25.95 26.38
N LYS A 993 4.15 -26.26 27.07
CA LYS A 993 4.09 -26.34 28.53
C LYS A 993 3.46 -27.64 28.99
N VAL A 994 4.10 -28.28 29.98
CA VAL A 994 3.60 -29.45 30.71
C VAL A 994 3.78 -29.20 32.20
N GLY A 995 2.68 -29.01 32.92
CA GLY A 995 2.74 -28.61 34.33
C GLY A 995 3.52 -27.30 34.50
N ASN A 996 4.62 -27.36 35.25
CA ASN A 996 5.54 -26.23 35.49
C ASN A 996 6.78 -26.23 34.57
N VAL A 997 6.82 -27.10 33.55
CA VAL A 997 7.91 -27.18 32.58
C VAL A 997 7.53 -26.47 31.31
N ILE A 998 8.30 -25.46 30.91
CA ILE A 998 8.25 -24.82 29.59
C ILE A 998 9.40 -25.35 28.75
N MET A 999 9.10 -25.70 27.52
CA MET A 999 10.04 -26.22 26.54
C MET A 999 9.99 -25.28 25.33
N SER A 1000 11.07 -24.52 25.11
CA SER A 1000 11.17 -23.56 24.02
C SER A 1000 12.13 -24.07 22.95
N GLN A 1001 11.70 -24.10 21.70
CA GLN A 1001 12.56 -24.28 20.53
C GLN A 1001 12.82 -22.97 19.77
N PHE A 1002 12.46 -21.83 20.37
CA PHE A 1002 12.76 -20.51 19.84
C PHE A 1002 14.27 -20.28 19.84
N ILE A 1003 14.82 -19.74 18.75
CA ILE A 1003 16.28 -19.56 18.60
C ILE A 1003 16.82 -18.64 19.69
N VAL A 1004 17.95 -19.05 20.28
CA VAL A 1004 18.72 -18.31 21.29
C VAL A 1004 19.87 -17.60 20.56
N ASP A 1005 19.77 -16.27 20.40
CA ASP A 1005 20.76 -15.45 19.69
C ASP A 1005 20.83 -14.06 20.35
N ASP A 1006 21.99 -13.70 20.91
CA ASP A 1006 22.20 -12.41 21.60
C ASP A 1006 22.40 -11.24 20.62
N ALA A 1007 22.66 -11.54 19.34
CA ALA A 1007 22.71 -10.53 18.28
C ALA A 1007 21.34 -10.26 17.64
N ASP A 1008 20.32 -11.06 17.96
CA ASP A 1008 18.95 -10.86 17.48
C ASP A 1008 18.07 -10.21 18.55
N GLU A 1009 17.70 -8.95 18.33
CA GLU A 1009 16.86 -8.22 19.27
C GLU A 1009 15.49 -8.89 19.50
N LYS A 1010 14.94 -9.60 18.50
CA LYS A 1010 13.68 -10.32 18.65
C LYS A 1010 13.81 -11.47 19.65
N SER A 1011 14.86 -12.28 19.52
CA SER A 1011 15.21 -13.33 20.48
C SER A 1011 15.40 -12.80 21.90
N VAL A 1012 16.16 -11.72 22.04
CA VAL A 1012 16.35 -11.06 23.35
C VAL A 1012 15.00 -10.66 23.95
N ARG A 1013 14.13 -9.99 23.18
CA ARG A 1013 12.80 -9.57 23.68
C ARG A 1013 11.91 -10.75 24.06
N VAL A 1014 11.82 -11.78 23.22
CA VAL A 1014 10.97 -12.98 23.47
C VAL A 1014 11.38 -13.68 24.76
N TYR A 1015 12.67 -14.01 24.92
CA TYR A 1015 13.14 -14.71 26.11
C TYR A 1015 13.05 -13.85 27.37
N THR A 1016 13.30 -12.55 27.24
CA THR A 1016 13.13 -11.60 28.35
C THR A 1016 11.68 -11.57 28.85
N ARG A 1017 10.69 -11.60 27.95
CA ARG A 1017 9.27 -11.66 28.32
C ARG A 1017 8.84 -13.00 28.88
N LEU A 1018 9.24 -14.09 28.23
CA LEU A 1018 8.94 -15.43 28.70
C LEU A 1018 9.46 -15.64 30.14
N LEU A 1019 10.73 -15.30 30.39
CA LEU A 1019 11.36 -15.45 31.70
C LEU A 1019 10.75 -14.51 32.76
N ALA A 1020 10.44 -13.26 32.39
CA ALA A 1020 9.76 -12.35 33.32
C ALA A 1020 8.36 -12.85 33.72
N ASN A 1021 7.60 -13.41 32.77
CA ASN A 1021 6.30 -14.04 33.06
C ASN A 1021 6.44 -15.26 33.99
N MET A 1022 7.60 -15.94 33.97
CA MET A 1022 7.92 -17.02 34.91
C MET A 1022 8.38 -16.53 36.29
N GLY A 1023 8.63 -15.23 36.46
CA GLY A 1023 9.06 -14.60 37.72
C GLY A 1023 10.56 -14.32 37.81
N ALA A 1024 11.30 -14.36 36.69
CA ALA A 1024 12.72 -14.02 36.67
C ALA A 1024 12.94 -12.50 36.90
N ARG A 1025 14.11 -12.16 37.44
CA ARG A 1025 14.56 -10.78 37.64
C ARG A 1025 15.68 -10.42 36.65
N PHE A 1026 15.68 -9.18 36.20
CA PHE A 1026 16.70 -8.62 35.31
C PHE A 1026 17.37 -7.39 35.95
N GLU A 1027 18.66 -7.22 35.67
CA GLU A 1027 19.49 -6.05 35.98
C GLU A 1027 20.32 -5.71 34.74
N ASP A 1028 19.82 -4.76 33.95
CA ASP A 1028 20.33 -4.38 32.63
C ASP A 1028 21.00 -2.99 32.61
N GLY A 1029 20.79 -2.19 33.65
CA GLY A 1029 21.23 -0.80 33.72
C GLY A 1029 20.49 0.16 32.76
N GLU A 1030 19.39 -0.24 32.12
CA GLU A 1030 18.73 0.60 31.11
C GLU A 1030 18.16 1.90 31.72
N MET A 1031 17.76 1.87 32.99
CA MET A 1031 17.35 3.06 33.75
C MET A 1031 18.51 3.87 34.31
N GLU A 1032 19.72 3.30 34.40
CA GLU A 1032 20.96 3.94 34.89
C GLU A 1032 21.74 4.62 33.77
N ALA A 1033 21.48 4.22 32.53
CA ALA A 1033 22.19 4.70 31.36
C ALA A 1033 21.83 6.15 31.03
N VAL A 1034 22.83 7.02 31.03
CA VAL A 1034 22.72 8.36 30.43
C VAL A 1034 22.85 8.24 28.92
N LYS A 1035 21.88 8.76 28.18
CA LYS A 1035 21.91 8.71 26.72
C LYS A 1035 23.12 9.43 26.15
N GLY A 1036 23.93 8.68 25.41
CA GLY A 1036 25.07 9.19 24.65
C GLY A 1036 24.71 9.55 23.21
N ALA A 1037 25.75 9.89 22.44
CA ALA A 1037 25.66 10.26 21.03
C ALA A 1037 24.94 9.20 20.17
N GLY A 1038 25.04 7.92 20.52
CA GLY A 1038 24.40 6.85 19.77
C GLY A 1038 22.88 6.96 19.71
N ARG A 1039 22.24 7.33 20.82
CA ARG A 1039 20.77 7.44 20.93
C ARG A 1039 20.20 8.69 20.27
N TYR A 1040 20.99 9.76 20.12
CA TYR A 1040 20.59 11.00 19.43
C TYR A 1040 21.07 11.09 17.98
N ALA A 1041 21.76 10.06 17.48
CA ALA A 1041 22.19 9.98 16.10
C ALA A 1041 21.02 9.84 15.14
N VAL A 1042 21.18 10.36 13.92
CA VAL A 1042 20.23 10.16 12.81
C VAL A 1042 19.89 8.67 12.67
N GLU A 1043 18.59 8.35 12.68
CA GLU A 1043 18.05 6.98 12.66
C GLU A 1043 18.46 6.19 11.41
N SER A 1044 18.31 6.81 10.25
CA SER A 1044 18.56 6.18 8.96
C SER A 1044 18.99 7.19 7.90
N MET A 1045 19.77 6.73 6.93
CA MET A 1045 20.18 7.53 5.76
C MET A 1045 20.07 6.69 4.49
N MET A 1046 19.82 7.37 3.37
CA MET A 1046 19.86 6.77 2.04
C MET A 1046 21.28 6.86 1.50
N ALA A 1047 21.79 5.76 0.91
CA ALA A 1047 23.10 5.77 0.26
C ALA A 1047 23.09 5.11 -1.13
N LEU A 1048 23.96 5.63 -2.01
CA LEU A 1048 24.16 5.14 -3.37
C LEU A 1048 25.65 5.16 -3.73
N PRO A 1049 26.20 4.14 -4.40
CA PRO A 1049 27.54 4.21 -4.97
C PRO A 1049 27.60 5.17 -6.17
N TYR A 1050 28.64 6.00 -6.21
CA TYR A 1050 29.02 6.75 -7.40
C TYR A 1050 29.71 5.82 -8.40
N HIS A 1051 29.24 5.82 -9.65
CA HIS A 1051 29.84 5.02 -10.71
C HIS A 1051 30.79 5.85 -11.58
N SER A 1052 31.84 5.21 -12.10
CA SER A 1052 32.89 5.90 -12.87
C SER A 1052 32.43 6.45 -14.22
N TYR A 1053 31.27 6.00 -14.72
CA TYR A 1053 30.68 6.48 -15.97
C TYR A 1053 29.81 7.74 -15.79
N ASP A 1054 29.50 8.12 -14.54
CA ASP A 1054 28.75 9.34 -14.25
C ASP A 1054 29.64 10.57 -14.38
N ASP A 1055 29.08 11.69 -14.86
CA ASP A 1055 29.76 12.98 -14.77
C ASP A 1055 29.76 13.44 -13.30
N TYR A 1056 30.92 13.37 -12.65
CA TYR A 1056 31.10 13.73 -11.25
C TYR A 1056 30.55 15.13 -10.91
N GLY A 1057 30.80 16.12 -11.76
CA GLY A 1057 30.38 17.50 -11.51
C GLY A 1057 28.86 17.65 -11.57
N ARG A 1058 28.22 17.01 -12.56
CA ARG A 1058 26.76 16.96 -12.67
C ARG A 1058 26.12 16.15 -11.56
N ALA A 1059 26.68 14.99 -11.22
CA ALA A 1059 26.19 14.17 -10.12
C ALA A 1059 26.26 14.94 -8.80
N LEU A 1060 27.41 15.56 -8.50
CA LEU A 1060 27.56 16.37 -7.30
C LEU A 1060 26.57 17.54 -7.26
N ALA A 1061 26.42 18.28 -8.36
CA ALA A 1061 25.44 19.38 -8.44
C ALA A 1061 24.00 18.89 -8.25
N TYR A 1062 23.67 17.71 -8.79
CA TYR A 1062 22.35 17.09 -8.65
C TYR A 1062 22.04 16.64 -7.21
N TYR A 1063 23.02 16.00 -6.54
CA TYR A 1063 22.84 15.52 -5.16
C TYR A 1063 22.97 16.59 -4.09
N SER A 1064 23.59 17.71 -4.40
CA SER A 1064 23.67 18.84 -3.47
C SER A 1064 22.49 19.81 -3.61
N ASP A 1065 21.76 19.82 -4.73
CA ASP A 1065 20.65 20.76 -4.98
C ASP A 1065 19.57 20.73 -3.88
N PRO A 1066 19.32 21.82 -3.13
CA PRO A 1066 18.30 21.87 -2.09
C PRO A 1066 16.86 21.75 -2.63
N ALA A 1067 16.62 22.05 -3.91
CA ALA A 1067 15.30 21.97 -4.53
C ALA A 1067 14.95 20.56 -5.04
N PHE A 1068 15.92 19.64 -5.04
CA PHE A 1068 15.74 18.32 -5.61
C PHE A 1068 14.99 17.34 -4.68
N SER A 1069 14.05 16.59 -5.25
CA SER A 1069 13.28 15.55 -4.54
C SER A 1069 13.97 14.19 -4.60
N LEU A 1070 14.34 13.60 -3.45
CA LEU A 1070 14.73 12.19 -3.40
C LEU A 1070 13.56 11.24 -3.78
N ASN A 1071 12.32 11.72 -3.85
CA ASN A 1071 11.17 10.93 -4.33
C ASN A 1071 11.33 10.49 -5.78
N ASN A 1072 12.26 11.10 -6.53
CA ASN A 1072 12.65 10.67 -7.86
C ASN A 1072 13.51 9.39 -7.88
N LEU A 1073 13.76 8.80 -6.71
CA LEU A 1073 14.61 7.63 -6.49
C LEU A 1073 13.84 6.45 -5.86
N GLY A 1074 12.52 6.62 -5.67
CA GLY A 1074 11.53 5.65 -5.21
C GLY A 1074 12.07 4.39 -4.56
N GLU A 1075 12.21 4.44 -3.24
CA GLU A 1075 12.12 3.24 -2.39
C GLU A 1075 10.86 2.47 -2.79
N GLY A 1076 11.00 1.16 -3.04
CA GLY A 1076 9.86 0.26 -3.23
C GLY A 1076 9.46 -0.09 -4.66
N LEU A 1077 9.86 0.64 -5.70
CA LEU A 1077 9.58 0.25 -7.10
C LEU A 1077 10.78 0.31 -8.05
N TYR A 1078 11.69 1.27 -7.86
CA TYR A 1078 12.70 1.60 -8.87
C TYR A 1078 14.13 1.74 -8.31
N GLY A 1079 14.37 1.21 -7.11
CA GLY A 1079 15.47 1.53 -6.19
C GLY A 1079 16.90 1.26 -6.68
N TRP A 1080 17.69 2.32 -6.65
CA TRP A 1080 19.15 2.30 -6.77
C TRP A 1080 19.82 2.76 -5.47
N MET A 1081 19.14 3.60 -4.66
CA MET A 1081 19.56 3.92 -3.29
C MET A 1081 19.13 2.84 -2.31
N LYS A 1082 19.96 2.58 -1.31
CA LYS A 1082 19.67 1.66 -0.20
C LYS A 1082 19.52 2.41 1.11
N LYS A 1083 18.60 1.94 1.96
CA LYS A 1083 18.39 2.48 3.30
C LYS A 1083 19.30 1.78 4.29
N PHE A 1084 20.11 2.57 4.98
CA PHE A 1084 20.95 2.13 6.08
C PHE A 1084 20.38 2.66 7.38
N GLU A 1085 20.27 1.79 8.38
CA GLU A 1085 19.80 2.14 9.72
C GLU A 1085 21.00 2.18 10.68
N ARG A 1086 20.94 3.05 11.69
CA ARG A 1086 21.94 3.11 12.74
C ARG A 1086 21.90 1.84 13.58
N ASP A 1087 23.07 1.40 14.03
CA ASP A 1087 23.16 0.46 15.14
C ASP A 1087 22.62 1.13 16.42
N ARG A 1088 21.65 0.50 17.10
CA ARG A 1088 20.98 1.11 18.26
C ARG A 1088 21.87 1.25 19.50
N LYS A 1089 22.99 0.52 19.56
CA LYS A 1089 23.94 0.53 20.68
C LYS A 1089 24.93 1.69 20.57
N ASP A 1090 25.54 1.89 19.39
CA ASP A 1090 26.60 2.90 19.20
C ASP A 1090 26.19 4.11 18.32
N GLY A 1091 25.07 3.99 17.59
CA GLY A 1091 24.49 4.97 16.67
C GLY A 1091 25.25 5.14 15.36
N PHE A 1092 26.18 4.25 15.01
CA PHE A 1092 26.85 4.26 13.72
C PHE A 1092 26.01 3.54 12.66
N LEU A 1093 25.94 4.15 11.48
CA LEU A 1093 25.49 3.51 10.25
C LEU A 1093 26.70 2.84 9.58
N THR A 1094 26.57 1.56 9.24
CA THR A 1094 27.58 0.82 8.46
C THR A 1094 27.11 0.72 7.01
N LEU A 1095 27.82 1.35 6.10
CA LEU A 1095 27.54 1.29 4.66
C LEU A 1095 28.14 0.01 4.07
N THR A 1096 27.48 -1.13 4.27
CA THR A 1096 27.98 -2.43 3.83
C THR A 1096 28.24 -2.46 2.32
N GLY A 1097 29.39 -3.01 1.91
CA GLY A 1097 29.78 -3.09 0.50
C GLY A 1097 30.29 -1.77 -0.10
N SER A 1098 30.54 -0.76 0.73
CA SER A 1098 31.13 0.51 0.28
C SER A 1098 32.64 0.45 0.12
N ALA A 1099 33.33 -0.59 0.62
CA ALA A 1099 34.78 -0.72 0.51
C ALA A 1099 35.32 -0.44 -0.92
N GLY A 1100 36.21 0.54 -1.03
CA GLY A 1100 36.82 0.99 -2.29
C GLY A 1100 35.93 1.88 -3.17
N GLN A 1101 34.74 2.25 -2.70
CA GLN A 1101 33.76 3.03 -3.47
C GLN A 1101 33.59 4.45 -2.91
N THR A 1102 33.13 5.35 -3.78
CA THR A 1102 32.60 6.63 -3.35
C THR A 1102 31.10 6.49 -3.17
N MET A 1103 30.58 6.86 -2.01
CA MET A 1103 29.17 6.79 -1.66
C MET A 1103 28.58 8.19 -1.51
N PHE A 1104 27.38 8.35 -2.06
CA PHE A 1104 26.50 9.50 -1.88
C PHE A 1104 25.49 9.16 -0.81
N VAL A 1105 25.57 9.80 0.35
CA VAL A 1105 24.71 9.51 1.51
C VAL A 1105 23.89 10.74 1.86
N THR A 1106 22.62 10.59 2.21
CA THR A 1106 21.73 11.74 2.42
C THR A 1106 20.58 11.43 3.38
N CYS A 1107 20.12 12.47 4.07
CA CYS A 1107 18.84 12.52 4.78
C CYS A 1107 18.32 13.96 4.86
N PHE A 1108 17.04 14.12 5.19
CA PHE A 1108 16.41 15.41 5.45
C PHE A 1108 16.28 15.65 6.95
N VAL A 1109 16.54 16.90 7.35
CA VAL A 1109 16.42 17.37 8.73
C VAL A 1109 15.38 18.47 8.78
N HIS A 1110 14.29 18.22 9.49
CA HIS A 1110 13.22 19.20 9.71
C HIS A 1110 13.39 19.84 11.08
N GLY A 1111 13.56 21.17 11.10
CA GLY A 1111 13.50 21.93 12.35
C GLY A 1111 12.07 22.21 12.78
N VAL A 1112 11.64 21.71 13.94
CA VAL A 1112 10.26 21.94 14.45
C VAL A 1112 10.10 23.19 15.32
N SER A 1113 11.15 24.02 15.41
CA SER A 1113 11.16 25.20 16.29
C SER A 1113 10.38 26.41 15.75
N GLY A 1114 9.87 26.34 14.51
CA GLY A 1114 9.13 27.43 13.85
C GLY A 1114 10.00 28.62 13.43
N ARG A 1115 11.32 28.51 13.55
CA ARG A 1115 12.31 29.54 13.21
C ARG A 1115 13.64 28.90 12.81
N ASP A 1116 14.48 29.65 12.09
CA ASP A 1116 15.86 29.27 11.83
C ASP A 1116 16.62 29.18 13.16
N LYS A 1117 17.40 28.12 13.33
CA LYS A 1117 18.15 27.87 14.57
C LYS A 1117 19.52 27.29 14.27
N GLU A 1118 20.49 27.73 15.06
CA GLU A 1118 21.88 27.30 14.96
C GLU A 1118 22.14 26.04 15.81
N TYR A 1119 22.90 25.10 15.25
CA TYR A 1119 23.24 23.81 15.84
C TYR A 1119 24.71 23.47 15.61
N LEU A 1120 25.28 22.63 16.48
CA LEU A 1120 26.55 21.97 16.26
C LEU A 1120 26.31 20.61 15.57
N ALA A 1121 26.75 20.48 14.31
CA ALA A 1121 26.72 19.22 13.58
C ALA A 1121 27.99 18.41 13.88
N CYS A 1122 27.82 17.27 14.55
CA CYS A 1122 28.88 16.35 14.93
C CYS A 1122 28.86 15.12 14.02
N LEU A 1123 29.77 15.08 13.05
CA LEU A 1123 29.97 13.95 12.15
C LEU A 1123 31.21 13.16 12.55
N ASP A 1124 31.01 11.88 12.82
CA ASP A 1124 32.06 10.89 13.14
C ASP A 1124 32.10 9.89 11.98
N CYS A 1125 33.23 9.73 11.30
CA CYS A 1125 33.35 8.86 10.12
C CYS A 1125 34.74 8.25 10.03
N ASN A 1126 34.83 6.94 9.73
CA ASN A 1126 36.10 6.23 9.55
C ASN A 1126 36.71 6.41 8.13
N ALA A 1127 36.07 7.20 7.26
CA ALA A 1127 36.44 7.42 5.88
C ALA A 1127 36.54 8.93 5.57
N GLU A 1128 37.15 9.30 4.44
CA GLU A 1128 37.14 10.69 3.99
C GLU A 1128 35.70 11.10 3.67
N CYS A 1129 35.21 12.16 4.32
CA CYS A 1129 33.82 12.57 4.20
C CYS A 1129 33.69 14.09 4.04
N THR A 1130 32.94 14.54 3.04
CA THR A 1130 32.56 15.95 2.86
C THR A 1130 31.08 16.14 3.16
N PHE A 1131 30.76 17.05 4.08
CA PHE A 1131 29.37 17.35 4.47
C PHE A 1131 28.86 18.59 3.74
N TYR A 1132 27.69 18.47 3.13
CA TYR A 1132 26.94 19.53 2.48
C TYR A 1132 25.59 19.73 3.19
N LEU A 1133 25.20 21.00 3.33
CA LEU A 1133 23.90 21.40 3.85
C LEU A 1133 23.27 22.36 2.85
N ASN A 1134 22.09 22.00 2.34
CA ASN A 1134 21.33 22.82 1.37
C ASN A 1134 22.17 23.26 0.15
N GLY A 1135 23.04 22.40 -0.36
CA GLY A 1135 23.89 22.66 -1.53
C GLY A 1135 25.27 23.22 -1.23
N GLU A 1136 25.52 23.68 -0.01
CA GLU A 1136 26.77 24.32 0.37
C GLU A 1136 27.64 23.41 1.23
N VAL A 1137 28.96 23.46 1.00
CA VAL A 1137 29.94 22.71 1.82
C VAL A 1137 29.96 23.27 3.24
N VAL A 1138 29.80 22.40 4.22
CA VAL A 1138 29.88 22.73 5.65
C VAL A 1138 31.35 22.76 6.08
N ASN A 1139 31.91 23.97 6.16
CA ASN A 1139 33.30 24.20 6.57
C ASN A 1139 33.49 24.40 8.09
N SER A 1140 32.39 24.52 8.83
CA SER A 1140 32.36 24.82 10.26
C SER A 1140 31.50 23.78 10.98
N ARG A 1141 31.78 23.50 12.26
CA ARG A 1141 30.91 22.63 13.08
C ARG A 1141 29.56 23.27 13.39
N SER A 1142 29.46 24.59 13.34
CA SER A 1142 28.20 25.31 13.49
C SER A 1142 27.47 25.36 12.15
N VAL A 1143 26.19 24.98 12.17
CA VAL A 1143 25.29 25.00 11.03
C VAL A 1143 23.99 25.68 11.39
N THR A 1144 23.45 26.50 10.48
CA THR A 1144 22.11 27.08 10.63
C THR A 1144 21.13 26.21 9.85
N LEU A 1145 20.20 25.58 10.57
CA LEU A 1145 19.07 24.90 9.95
C LEU A 1145 17.95 25.92 9.78
N LYS A 1146 17.47 26.06 8.55
CA LYS A 1146 16.30 26.88 8.23
C LYS A 1146 15.05 26.27 8.85
N ASN A 1147 14.07 27.10 9.15
CA ASN A 1147 12.73 26.63 9.48
C ASN A 1147 12.20 25.76 8.33
N GLY A 1148 11.60 24.61 8.65
CA GLY A 1148 11.24 23.61 7.65
C GLY A 1148 12.39 22.65 7.32
N ILE A 1149 12.50 22.29 6.05
CA ILE A 1149 13.30 21.15 5.57
C ILE A 1149 14.71 21.60 5.20
N ASN A 1150 15.70 20.84 5.66
CA ASN A 1150 17.10 21.02 5.32
C ASN A 1150 17.66 19.73 4.73
N ARG A 1151 18.32 19.82 3.59
CA ARG A 1151 18.95 18.67 2.93
C ARG A 1151 20.37 18.47 3.45
N THR A 1152 20.65 17.30 4.00
CA THR A 1152 22.02 16.89 4.32
C THR A 1152 22.53 15.94 3.25
N PHE A 1153 23.76 16.15 2.80
CA PHE A 1153 24.42 15.28 1.84
C PHE A 1153 25.87 15.05 2.29
N LEU A 1154 26.27 13.79 2.35
CA LEU A 1154 27.62 13.35 2.69
C LEU A 1154 28.22 12.65 1.48
N LEU A 1155 29.35 13.16 1.01
CA LEU A 1155 30.20 12.49 0.05
C LEU A 1155 31.24 11.68 0.80
N VAL A 1156 31.11 10.35 0.81
CA VAL A 1156 31.97 9.43 1.57
C VAL A 1156 32.87 8.68 0.61
N ARG A 1157 34.19 8.78 0.76
CA ARG A 1157 35.17 7.99 -0.01
C ARG A 1157 35.72 6.88 0.86
N ALA A 1158 35.12 5.69 0.75
CA ALA A 1158 35.51 4.55 1.56
C ALA A 1158 36.88 4.01 1.12
N GLY A 1159 37.72 3.66 2.11
CA GLY A 1159 39.01 3.02 1.89
C GLY A 1159 38.88 1.51 1.67
N GLY A 1160 39.83 0.72 2.18
CA GLY A 1160 39.80 -0.75 2.06
C GLY A 1160 38.79 -1.48 2.97
N GLN A 1161 37.96 -0.75 3.72
CA GLN A 1161 36.93 -1.28 4.60
C GLN A 1161 35.64 -0.49 4.38
N ASP A 1162 34.50 -1.07 4.79
CA ASP A 1162 33.21 -0.38 4.73
C ASP A 1162 33.21 0.89 5.60
N ALA A 1163 32.60 1.93 5.07
CA ALA A 1163 32.43 3.18 5.78
C ALA A 1163 31.44 3.03 6.93
N ARG A 1164 31.84 3.44 8.13
CA ARG A 1164 30.98 3.64 9.30
C ARG A 1164 30.91 5.12 9.61
N LEU A 1165 29.70 5.65 9.78
CA LEU A 1165 29.48 7.05 10.10
C LEU A 1165 28.37 7.26 11.12
N ARG A 1166 28.45 8.36 11.87
CA ARG A 1166 27.42 8.80 12.83
C ARG A 1166 27.29 10.31 12.75
N LEU A 1167 26.07 10.80 12.51
CA LEU A 1167 25.74 12.23 12.51
C LEU A 1167 24.82 12.55 13.68
N VAL A 1168 25.20 13.55 14.48
CA VAL A 1168 24.42 14.03 15.62
C VAL A 1168 24.36 15.55 15.63
N PHE A 1169 23.18 16.12 15.91
CA PHE A 1169 23.02 17.55 16.11
C PHE A 1169 22.92 17.90 17.60
N LYS A 1170 23.60 18.98 17.99
CA LYS A 1170 23.58 19.52 19.35
C LYS A 1170 23.15 20.99 19.33
N ASN A 1171 22.50 21.44 20.38
CA ASN A 1171 22.31 22.86 20.63
C ASN A 1171 23.67 23.54 20.87
N MET A 1172 23.72 24.87 20.76
CA MET A 1172 24.95 25.64 20.96
C MET A 1172 25.52 25.55 22.39
N ASP A 1173 24.70 25.17 23.37
CA ASP A 1173 25.13 24.87 24.74
C ASP A 1173 25.75 23.47 24.91
N GLY A 1174 25.81 22.67 23.84
CA GLY A 1174 26.37 21.33 23.82
C GLY A 1174 25.40 20.19 24.17
N THR A 1175 24.14 20.51 24.54
CA THR A 1175 23.08 19.51 24.74
C THR A 1175 22.61 18.91 23.41
N TYR A 1176 22.08 17.69 23.42
CA TYR A 1176 21.58 17.06 22.19
C TYR A 1176 20.30 17.74 21.69
N ALA A 1177 20.19 17.92 20.38
CA ALA A 1177 19.00 18.51 19.77
C ALA A 1177 17.84 17.51 19.83
N THR A 1178 16.75 17.91 20.49
CA THR A 1178 15.52 17.11 20.60
C THR A 1178 14.38 17.69 19.75
N ASP A 1179 14.60 18.85 19.11
CA ASP A 1179 13.64 19.59 18.29
C ASP A 1179 13.90 19.44 16.78
N LEU A 1180 14.48 18.31 16.37
CA LEU A 1180 14.71 17.94 14.98
C LEU A 1180 13.99 16.64 14.62
N LEU A 1181 13.50 16.54 13.39
CA LEU A 1181 13.00 15.30 12.79
C LEU A 1181 13.92 14.89 11.65
N TYR A 1182 14.23 13.60 11.57
CA TYR A 1182 15.00 13.01 10.48
C TYR A 1182 14.10 12.22 9.56
N ARG A 1183 14.32 12.35 8.26
CA ARG A 1183 13.51 11.75 7.20
C ARG A 1183 14.40 11.27 6.04
N THR A 1184 14.03 10.18 5.39
CA THR A 1184 14.82 9.60 4.28
C THR A 1184 14.39 10.13 2.93
N THR A 1185 13.12 10.53 2.78
CA THR A 1185 12.56 11.08 1.54
C THR A 1185 11.95 12.46 1.80
N VAL A 1186 11.60 13.19 0.72
CA VAL A 1186 10.97 14.50 0.91
C VAL A 1186 9.49 14.36 1.28
N ASP A 1187 8.79 13.31 0.80
CA ASP A 1187 7.37 13.10 1.10
C ASP A 1187 7.08 12.89 2.59
N GLU A 1188 8.03 12.37 3.37
CA GLU A 1188 7.88 12.25 4.82
C GLU A 1188 7.99 13.60 5.58
N VAL A 1189 8.32 14.69 4.87
CA VAL A 1189 8.65 16.00 5.47
C VAL A 1189 7.88 17.16 4.85
N ASP A 1190 7.67 17.09 3.53
CA ASP A 1190 6.78 17.92 2.73
C ASP A 1190 5.95 16.93 1.92
N PRO A 1191 4.69 16.64 2.28
CA PRO A 1191 3.77 16.07 1.31
C PRO A 1191 3.55 17.17 0.26
N LYS A 1192 4.48 17.23 -0.70
CA LYS A 1192 4.73 18.37 -1.59
C LYS A 1192 3.45 18.96 -2.13
#